data_AF-A0A497J5Q0-F1
#
_entry.id   AF-A0A497J5Q0-F1
#
_cell.length_a   1.000
_cell.length_b   1.000
_cell.length_c   1.000
_cell.angle_alpha   90.00
_cell.angle_beta   90.00
_cell.angle_gamma   90.00
#
_symmetry.space_group_name_H-M   'P 1'
#
loop_
_entity.id
_entity.type
_entity.pdbx_description
1 polymer ?
#
loop_
_entity_poly.entity_id
_entity_poly.type
_entity_poly.pdbx_seq_one_letter_code
_entity_poly.pdbx_strand_id
1 'polypeptide(L)'
;MKIKVLILTMVILLILPKLHALTIYNPNSEIEITYQHEKSSETFLLSTYFFVYNGSGASVSVKDKPSEIDVGFTPSEIEKDEETKVKVNFTIPYNLDEKTYTVTIQVGSDITTFYITINWPPPTINVTWENANWGNIRAGSKIAKKLYISEVYGFKGASNLSLKLLEYGPIELEYSSDIGDLAPKETKTITITATLPKENLRPDNYSITPKITTPTPSTINYQKAYYTIPYPIFEVSPLSIDFGNVTFEFGKDVANAKLTLSEKGNFTPVERIKIKRTSGEDGWITFAKVDYLAPGETKTIDFTLVLPSFATLGKKTWSFEISTRYAGKKEIAMQVIVYFPGIEEALSYIEKIKPLEKYPETSELIEKTSLLLQEAKGKTNVRDIAMVMSVYSGVRSFITHIENEKIVMAKKSENKIKIGSENIADKSLKEKALQIYNISSRIWKNASEEELLKLFKKVEDYKKSNYKLAALTYKELSEIYEIEGNKEKAEEYEKLKVEMEEKYKNNIENATLLSLNAEQLSKNAFSKTISIGDYHLLLNPFAYDYVFNNLNLALGELSAAKDLYLKAGEINDAEKISLKIEELRSEKEKMKNFFLAYGALLVVIFIFIVIRTCLGVIRYRKDEKYIKIGEFFLEYT
;
A
#
# COMPACT_ATOMS: atom_id res chain seq x y z
N MET A 1 -33.29 -41.74 14.80
CA MET A 1 -32.62 -43.06 14.97
C MET A 1 -32.45 -43.69 13.59
N LYS A 2 -31.24 -43.74 13.02
CA LYS A 2 -30.95 -44.54 11.82
C LYS A 2 -30.04 -45.67 12.25
N ILE A 3 -30.58 -46.87 12.37
CA ILE A 3 -29.82 -48.09 12.68
C ILE A 3 -29.24 -48.58 11.36
N LYS A 4 -27.91 -48.59 11.23
CA LYS A 4 -27.25 -49.34 10.16
C LYS A 4 -26.92 -50.73 10.70
N VAL A 5 -27.76 -51.71 10.36
CA VAL A 5 -27.45 -53.12 10.57
C VAL A 5 -26.64 -53.60 9.36
N LEU A 6 -25.38 -53.95 9.57
CA LEU A 6 -24.58 -54.62 8.55
C LEU A 6 -25.01 -56.09 8.52
N ILE A 7 -25.98 -56.43 7.66
CA ILE A 7 -26.41 -57.82 7.46
C ILE A 7 -25.39 -58.50 6.55
N LEU A 8 -24.42 -59.21 7.12
CA LEU A 8 -23.62 -60.18 6.38
C LEU A 8 -24.34 -61.53 6.42
N THR A 9 -25.14 -61.81 5.39
CA THR A 9 -25.78 -63.11 5.19
C THR A 9 -24.74 -64.08 4.66
N MET A 10 -24.28 -65.02 5.49
CA MET A 10 -23.58 -66.21 5.00
C MET A 10 -24.22 -67.46 5.59
N VAL A 11 -24.95 -68.16 4.71
CA VAL A 11 -25.61 -69.44 4.93
C VAL A 11 -24.56 -70.54 4.96
N ILE A 12 -24.21 -71.04 6.14
CA ILE A 12 -23.74 -72.43 6.34
C ILE A 12 -24.28 -72.90 7.69
N LEU A 13 -25.43 -73.59 7.67
CA LEU A 13 -25.86 -74.42 8.78
C LEU A 13 -26.42 -75.71 8.20
N LEU A 14 -25.51 -76.57 7.75
CA LEU A 14 -25.83 -77.96 7.44
C LEU A 14 -24.80 -78.84 8.15
N ILE A 15 -25.33 -79.57 9.13
CA ILE A 15 -24.77 -80.75 9.78
C ILE A 15 -23.71 -80.45 10.87
N LEU A 16 -24.18 -80.24 12.10
CA LEU A 16 -23.42 -80.56 13.32
C LEU A 16 -24.06 -81.79 13.98
N PRO A 17 -23.28 -82.80 14.39
CA PRO A 17 -23.80 -83.96 15.11
C PRO A 17 -24.34 -83.51 16.48
N LYS A 18 -25.45 -84.11 16.94
CA LYS A 18 -25.98 -83.98 18.30
C LYS A 18 -24.94 -84.45 19.32
N LEU A 19 -24.07 -83.55 19.73
CA LEU A 19 -23.23 -83.65 20.92
C LEU A 19 -23.71 -82.55 21.87
N HIS A 20 -23.90 -82.91 23.14
CA HIS A 20 -24.46 -82.07 24.20
C HIS A 20 -23.57 -80.84 24.53
N ALA A 21 -23.56 -79.83 23.66
CA ALA A 21 -22.87 -78.57 23.89
C ALA A 21 -23.80 -77.39 23.61
N LEU A 22 -23.85 -76.46 24.55
CA LEU A 22 -24.50 -75.17 24.40
C LEU A 22 -23.90 -74.42 23.19
N THR A 23 -24.73 -73.82 22.35
CA THR A 23 -24.29 -72.98 21.22
C THR A 23 -25.01 -71.65 21.25
N ILE A 24 -24.26 -70.54 21.21
CA ILE A 24 -24.80 -69.18 21.19
C ILE A 24 -24.45 -68.50 19.86
N TYR A 25 -25.45 -67.93 19.21
CA TYR A 25 -25.28 -67.10 18.02
C TYR A 25 -25.80 -65.67 18.29
N ASN A 26 -24.89 -64.70 18.29
CA ASN A 26 -25.21 -63.29 18.50
C ASN A 26 -24.97 -62.48 17.22
N PRO A 27 -26.01 -62.25 16.39
CA PRO A 27 -25.87 -61.50 15.15
C PRO A 27 -25.71 -59.98 15.36
N ASN A 28 -25.97 -59.48 16.57
CA ASN A 28 -26.00 -58.05 16.88
C ASN A 28 -25.07 -57.73 18.06
N SER A 29 -23.86 -58.30 18.06
CA SER A 29 -22.88 -58.08 19.12
C SER A 29 -22.34 -56.64 19.16
N GLU A 30 -22.45 -55.88 18.07
CA GLU A 30 -22.05 -54.48 17.98
C GLU A 30 -23.27 -53.59 17.72
N ILE A 31 -23.45 -52.59 18.58
CA ILE A 31 -24.56 -51.64 18.51
C ILE A 31 -24.00 -50.22 18.58
N GLU A 32 -24.25 -49.44 17.53
CA GLU A 32 -23.86 -48.03 17.48
C GLU A 32 -25.08 -47.13 17.70
N ILE A 33 -24.99 -46.23 18.67
CA ILE A 33 -26.06 -45.28 19.02
C ILE A 33 -25.55 -43.87 18.78
N THR A 34 -26.18 -43.15 17.84
CA THR A 34 -25.95 -41.71 17.66
C THR A 34 -27.12 -40.91 18.22
N TYR A 35 -26.87 -40.16 19.30
CA TYR A 35 -27.90 -39.29 19.89
C TYR A 35 -28.29 -38.15 18.94
N GLN A 36 -29.54 -37.68 19.06
CA GLN A 36 -30.11 -36.58 18.26
C GLN A 36 -30.76 -35.50 19.15
N HIS A 37 -30.69 -35.67 20.48
CA HIS A 37 -31.27 -34.81 21.49
C HIS A 37 -30.21 -34.49 22.53
N GLU A 38 -30.38 -33.42 23.29
CA GLU A 38 -29.44 -32.99 24.33
C GLU A 38 -29.25 -34.04 25.42
N LYS A 39 -28.13 -33.94 26.16
CA LYS A 39 -27.91 -34.77 27.34
C LYS A 39 -29.05 -34.57 28.34
N SER A 40 -29.72 -35.66 28.70
CA SER A 40 -30.80 -35.64 29.70
C SER A 40 -30.66 -36.81 30.68
N SER A 41 -31.34 -36.70 31.82
CA SER A 41 -31.45 -37.79 32.80
C SER A 41 -32.46 -38.87 32.39
N GLU A 42 -33.13 -38.72 31.25
CA GLU A 42 -34.09 -39.70 30.76
C GLU A 42 -33.38 -40.97 30.27
N THR A 43 -34.12 -42.07 30.21
CA THR A 43 -33.64 -43.34 29.65
C THR A 43 -34.49 -43.75 28.46
N PHE A 44 -33.91 -44.54 27.56
CA PHE A 44 -34.65 -45.20 26.49
C PHE A 44 -34.38 -46.70 26.51
N LEU A 45 -35.35 -47.43 25.97
CA LEU A 45 -35.27 -48.88 25.84
C LEU A 45 -34.78 -49.25 24.45
N LEU A 46 -33.69 -50.01 24.39
CA LEU A 46 -33.16 -50.59 23.18
C LEU A 46 -33.30 -52.11 23.25
N SER A 47 -34.01 -52.71 22.30
CA SER A 47 -34.19 -54.16 22.23
C SER A 47 -33.35 -54.78 21.10
N THR A 48 -32.65 -55.88 21.42
CA THR A 48 -31.97 -56.75 20.44
C THR A 48 -32.27 -58.22 20.77
N TYR A 49 -31.65 -59.16 20.06
CA TYR A 49 -31.77 -60.58 20.33
C TYR A 49 -30.49 -61.35 20.00
N PHE A 50 -30.31 -62.48 20.67
CA PHE A 50 -29.39 -63.55 20.30
C PHE A 50 -30.12 -64.89 20.33
N PHE A 51 -29.55 -65.89 19.68
CA PHE A 51 -30.10 -67.24 19.61
C PHE A 51 -29.26 -68.20 20.43
N VAL A 52 -29.93 -69.09 21.14
CA VAL A 52 -29.28 -70.15 21.91
C VAL A 52 -29.89 -71.48 21.51
N TYR A 53 -29.04 -72.46 21.25
CA TYR A 53 -29.43 -73.85 21.17
C TYR A 53 -28.78 -74.62 22.34
N ASN A 54 -29.59 -75.34 23.13
CA ASN A 54 -29.08 -76.06 24.29
C ASN A 54 -29.72 -77.45 24.47
N GLY A 55 -28.89 -78.49 24.54
CA GLY A 55 -29.32 -79.87 24.76
C GLY A 55 -29.62 -80.28 26.21
N SER A 56 -29.51 -79.39 27.19
CA SER A 56 -29.77 -79.69 28.62
C SER A 56 -30.57 -78.64 29.41
N GLY A 57 -31.02 -77.57 28.76
CA GLY A 57 -31.62 -76.39 29.42
C GLY A 57 -30.58 -75.46 30.06
N ALA A 58 -30.80 -74.14 30.01
CA ALA A 58 -29.89 -73.12 30.55
C ALA A 58 -30.64 -71.92 31.14
N SER A 59 -30.09 -71.32 32.19
CA SER A 59 -30.50 -69.98 32.63
C SER A 59 -29.68 -68.91 31.91
N VAL A 60 -30.32 -67.75 31.70
CA VAL A 60 -29.69 -66.53 31.21
C VAL A 60 -29.54 -65.58 32.40
N SER A 61 -28.34 -65.04 32.60
CA SER A 61 -28.06 -64.07 33.66
C SER A 61 -27.05 -63.03 33.20
N VAL A 62 -27.11 -61.82 33.76
CA VAL A 62 -26.04 -60.83 33.52
C VAL A 62 -24.79 -61.28 34.26
N LYS A 63 -23.66 -61.39 33.54
CA LYS A 63 -22.35 -61.66 34.13
C LYS A 63 -21.64 -60.38 34.53
N ASP A 64 -21.64 -59.41 33.63
CA ASP A 64 -21.00 -58.12 33.83
C ASP A 64 -21.73 -57.04 33.03
N LYS A 65 -21.88 -55.86 33.63
CA LYS A 65 -22.50 -54.69 32.99
C LYS A 65 -21.93 -53.40 33.55
N PRO A 66 -21.92 -52.31 32.77
CA PRO A 66 -21.73 -50.96 33.31
C PRO A 66 -22.82 -50.64 34.33
N SER A 67 -22.47 -49.88 35.38
CA SER A 67 -23.43 -49.49 36.43
C SER A 67 -24.58 -48.65 35.87
N GLU A 68 -24.36 -47.96 34.76
CA GLU A 68 -25.27 -47.00 34.14
C GLU A 68 -26.26 -47.64 33.15
N ILE A 69 -26.05 -48.89 32.75
CA ILE A 69 -26.92 -49.60 31.79
C ILE A 69 -27.61 -50.75 32.50
N ASP A 70 -28.93 -50.77 32.45
CA ASP A 70 -29.70 -51.93 32.95
C ASP A 70 -30.08 -52.87 31.81
N VAL A 71 -30.10 -54.16 32.13
CA VAL A 71 -30.25 -55.23 31.14
C VAL A 71 -31.34 -56.17 31.62
N GLY A 72 -32.38 -56.32 30.82
CA GLY A 72 -33.41 -57.34 30.98
C GLY A 72 -33.37 -58.32 29.81
N PHE A 73 -33.82 -59.55 30.03
CA PHE A 73 -33.94 -60.54 28.95
C PHE A 73 -35.22 -61.36 29.09
N THR A 74 -35.71 -61.87 27.96
CA THR A 74 -36.91 -62.70 27.91
C THR A 74 -36.79 -63.72 26.78
N PRO A 75 -36.90 -65.03 27.05
CA PRO A 75 -37.06 -65.66 28.37
C PRO A 75 -35.74 -65.68 29.18
N SER A 76 -35.83 -65.85 30.50
CA SER A 76 -34.67 -66.00 31.41
C SER A 76 -34.21 -67.45 31.59
N GLU A 77 -35.01 -68.40 31.10
CA GLU A 77 -34.73 -69.84 31.10
C GLU A 77 -34.97 -70.38 29.69
N ILE A 78 -34.12 -71.32 29.28
CA ILE A 78 -34.10 -71.95 27.96
C ILE A 78 -34.43 -73.41 28.16
N GLU A 79 -35.49 -73.88 27.52
CA GLU A 79 -35.92 -75.28 27.58
C GLU A 79 -34.94 -76.20 26.84
N LYS A 80 -35.01 -77.49 27.17
CA LYS A 80 -34.10 -78.50 26.62
C LYS A 80 -34.44 -78.81 25.17
N ASP A 81 -33.40 -78.95 24.33
CA ASP A 81 -33.47 -79.35 22.92
C ASP A 81 -34.21 -78.34 22.00
N GLU A 82 -34.33 -77.08 22.43
CA GLU A 82 -34.99 -76.01 21.68
C GLU A 82 -34.01 -74.89 21.25
N GLU A 83 -34.18 -74.36 20.04
CA GLU A 83 -33.57 -73.10 19.63
C GLU A 83 -34.41 -71.93 20.17
N THR A 84 -33.90 -71.24 21.18
CA THR A 84 -34.61 -70.13 21.82
C THR A 84 -34.05 -68.79 21.37
N LYS A 85 -34.95 -67.91 20.91
CA LYS A 85 -34.64 -66.50 20.63
C LYS A 85 -34.76 -65.69 21.92
N VAL A 86 -33.63 -65.30 22.51
CA VAL A 86 -33.60 -64.48 23.72
C VAL A 86 -33.64 -63.00 23.32
N LYS A 87 -34.72 -62.30 23.68
CA LYS A 87 -34.81 -60.83 23.54
C LYS A 87 -34.04 -60.19 24.68
N VAL A 88 -33.13 -59.28 24.37
CA VAL A 88 -32.37 -58.48 25.34
C VAL A 88 -32.85 -57.03 25.25
N ASN A 89 -33.19 -56.45 26.40
CA ASN A 89 -33.58 -55.05 26.53
C ASN A 89 -32.52 -54.30 27.34
N PHE A 90 -31.91 -53.29 26.74
CA PHE A 90 -31.03 -52.35 27.41
C PHE A 90 -31.82 -51.09 27.76
N THR A 91 -31.81 -50.70 29.03
CA THR A 91 -32.26 -49.39 29.47
C THR A 91 -31.03 -48.49 29.55
N ILE A 92 -30.94 -47.52 28.63
CA ILE A 92 -29.75 -46.69 28.42
C ILE A 92 -30.10 -45.23 28.71
N PRO A 93 -29.34 -44.51 29.55
CA PRO A 93 -29.59 -43.10 29.82
C PRO A 93 -29.03 -42.18 28.72
N TYR A 94 -29.72 -41.06 28.49
CA TYR A 94 -29.36 -40.04 27.48
C TYR A 94 -28.17 -39.15 27.88
N ASN A 95 -27.36 -39.53 28.86
CA ASN A 95 -26.21 -38.76 29.33
C ASN A 95 -24.88 -39.52 29.29
N LEU A 96 -24.87 -40.75 28.76
CA LEU A 96 -23.66 -41.56 28.68
C LEU A 96 -22.53 -40.87 27.89
N ASP A 97 -21.30 -41.14 28.34
CA ASP A 97 -20.08 -40.66 27.71
C ASP A 97 -19.79 -41.38 26.39
N GLU A 98 -19.05 -40.73 25.49
CA GLU A 98 -18.60 -41.37 24.25
C GLU A 98 -17.56 -42.42 24.51
N LYS A 99 -18.00 -43.66 24.56
CA LYS A 99 -17.15 -44.84 24.60
C LYS A 99 -17.96 -46.07 24.20
N THR A 100 -17.25 -47.17 24.05
CA THR A 100 -17.86 -48.48 23.92
C THR A 100 -18.06 -49.07 25.31
N TYR A 101 -19.32 -49.35 25.64
CA TYR A 101 -19.73 -50.04 26.85
C TYR A 101 -19.88 -51.52 26.55
N THR A 102 -19.34 -52.37 27.42
CA THR A 102 -19.35 -53.82 27.24
C THR A 102 -20.35 -54.44 28.22
N VAL A 103 -21.35 -55.17 27.70
CA VAL A 103 -22.28 -55.96 28.52
C VAL A 103 -22.05 -57.43 28.22
N THR A 104 -21.79 -58.22 29.25
CA THR A 104 -21.59 -59.67 29.12
C THR A 104 -22.74 -60.42 29.77
N ILE A 105 -23.41 -61.26 28.97
CA ILE A 105 -24.50 -62.11 29.40
C ILE A 105 -23.98 -63.54 29.48
N GLN A 106 -24.20 -64.18 30.62
CA GLN A 106 -23.93 -65.60 30.83
C GLN A 106 -25.17 -66.42 30.49
N VAL A 107 -24.95 -67.49 29.74
CA VAL A 107 -25.96 -68.46 29.37
C VAL A 107 -25.39 -69.82 29.75
N GLY A 108 -25.90 -70.46 30.79
CA GLY A 108 -25.28 -71.68 31.34
C GLY A 108 -23.78 -71.50 31.64
N SER A 109 -22.91 -72.26 30.95
CA SER A 109 -21.45 -72.18 31.06
C SER A 109 -20.78 -71.20 30.11
N ASP A 110 -21.46 -70.74 29.06
CA ASP A 110 -20.89 -69.86 28.04
C ASP A 110 -21.31 -68.40 28.25
N ILE A 111 -20.66 -67.51 27.50
CA ILE A 111 -20.90 -66.07 27.55
C ILE A 111 -21.15 -65.51 26.15
N THR A 112 -21.97 -64.47 26.08
CA THR A 112 -22.10 -63.62 24.91
C THR A 112 -21.92 -62.16 25.32
N THR A 113 -21.32 -61.36 24.44
CA THR A 113 -20.95 -59.99 24.74
C THR A 113 -21.60 -59.04 23.74
N PHE A 114 -22.10 -57.91 24.25
CA PHE A 114 -22.60 -56.78 23.48
C PHE A 114 -21.68 -55.58 23.69
N TYR A 115 -21.29 -54.95 22.59
CA TYR A 115 -20.52 -53.71 22.54
C TYR A 115 -21.46 -52.59 22.12
N ILE A 116 -21.79 -51.70 23.05
CA ILE A 116 -22.66 -50.55 22.82
C ILE A 116 -21.79 -49.31 22.70
N THR A 117 -21.61 -48.82 21.47
CA THR A 117 -20.83 -47.60 21.20
C THR A 117 -21.75 -46.39 21.18
N ILE A 118 -21.47 -45.44 22.06
CA ILE A 118 -22.20 -44.17 22.16
C ILE A 118 -21.46 -43.09 21.37
N ASN A 119 -22.17 -42.45 20.43
CA ASN A 119 -21.70 -41.33 19.63
C ASN A 119 -22.64 -40.12 19.76
N TRP A 120 -22.06 -38.95 19.96
CA TRP A 120 -22.73 -37.65 20.01
C TRP A 120 -22.42 -36.86 18.73
N PRO A 121 -23.39 -36.12 18.17
CA PRO A 121 -23.16 -35.30 16.98
C PRO A 121 -22.03 -34.28 17.19
N PRO A 122 -21.32 -33.88 16.11
CA PRO A 122 -20.36 -32.80 16.19
C PRO A 122 -21.04 -31.49 16.59
N PRO A 123 -20.32 -30.57 17.25
CA PRO A 123 -20.83 -29.24 17.58
C PRO A 123 -21.27 -28.49 16.32
N THR A 124 -22.38 -27.75 16.44
CA THR A 124 -22.83 -26.82 15.39
C THR A 124 -22.62 -25.40 15.85
N ILE A 125 -21.76 -24.67 15.15
CA ILE A 125 -21.34 -23.32 15.52
C ILE A 125 -22.01 -22.32 14.56
N ASN A 126 -22.75 -21.36 15.12
CA ASN A 126 -23.28 -20.23 14.39
C ASN A 126 -22.44 -18.98 14.66
N VAL A 127 -22.01 -18.34 13.56
CA VAL A 127 -21.23 -17.11 13.58
C VAL A 127 -22.07 -15.98 13.00
N THR A 128 -22.56 -15.09 13.85
CA THR A 128 -23.53 -14.04 13.50
C THR A 128 -23.09 -12.66 13.95
N TRP A 129 -23.41 -11.62 13.19
CA TRP A 129 -23.12 -10.24 13.54
C TRP A 129 -24.27 -9.62 14.35
N GLU A 130 -23.96 -8.71 15.28
CA GLU A 130 -24.96 -7.86 15.93
C GLU A 130 -25.78 -7.07 14.90
N ASN A 131 -25.11 -6.56 13.87
CA ASN A 131 -25.74 -6.05 12.65
C ASN A 131 -24.85 -6.37 11.44
N ALA A 132 -25.39 -7.14 10.49
CA ALA A 132 -24.68 -7.55 9.28
C ALA A 132 -24.59 -6.43 8.23
N ASN A 133 -25.45 -5.40 8.28
CA ASN A 133 -25.35 -4.25 7.37
C ASN A 133 -24.78 -3.05 8.10
N TRP A 134 -23.54 -2.69 7.79
CA TRP A 134 -22.84 -1.57 8.42
C TRP A 134 -23.11 -0.24 7.73
N GLY A 135 -23.74 -0.25 6.55
CA GLY A 135 -24.08 0.95 5.78
C GLY A 135 -22.87 1.67 5.21
N ASN A 136 -23.01 2.99 5.02
CA ASN A 136 -21.95 3.84 4.50
C ASN A 136 -20.92 4.14 5.59
N ILE A 137 -19.64 3.89 5.29
CA ILE A 137 -18.55 4.20 6.22
C ILE A 137 -17.78 5.42 5.70
N ARG A 138 -17.57 6.39 6.58
CA ARG A 138 -16.80 7.61 6.28
C ARG A 138 -15.30 7.32 6.29
N ALA A 139 -14.56 7.82 5.31
CA ALA A 139 -13.11 7.71 5.25
C ALA A 139 -12.46 8.28 6.52
N GLY A 140 -11.46 7.58 7.05
CA GLY A 140 -10.78 7.94 8.30
C GLY A 140 -11.58 7.69 9.57
N SER A 141 -12.80 7.12 9.49
CA SER A 141 -13.59 6.79 10.67
C SER A 141 -13.23 5.43 11.25
N LYS A 142 -13.47 5.28 12.55
CA LYS A 142 -13.29 4.03 13.31
C LYS A 142 -14.64 3.62 13.90
N ILE A 143 -15.07 2.39 13.62
CA ILE A 143 -16.33 1.81 14.11
C ILE A 143 -16.05 0.50 14.84
N ALA A 144 -16.89 0.15 15.81
CA ALA A 144 -16.82 -1.12 16.51
C ALA A 144 -18.07 -1.96 16.21
N LYS A 145 -17.88 -3.25 15.95
CA LYS A 145 -18.95 -4.21 15.61
C LYS A 145 -18.75 -5.49 16.40
N LYS A 146 -19.82 -6.08 16.89
CA LYS A 146 -19.77 -7.33 17.64
C LYS A 146 -20.10 -8.52 16.75
N LEU A 147 -19.31 -9.58 16.91
CA LEU A 147 -19.52 -10.89 16.30
C LEU A 147 -19.80 -11.91 17.41
N TYR A 148 -20.90 -12.62 17.28
CA TYR A 148 -21.31 -13.68 18.19
C TYR A 148 -20.97 -15.05 17.60
N ILE A 149 -20.34 -15.88 18.41
CA ILE A 149 -19.96 -17.25 18.07
C ILE A 149 -20.64 -18.14 19.09
N SER A 150 -21.60 -18.93 18.64
CA SER A 150 -22.49 -19.71 19.51
C SER A 150 -22.52 -21.17 19.10
N GLU A 151 -22.47 -22.07 20.07
CA GLU A 151 -22.84 -23.47 19.86
C GLU A 151 -24.35 -23.59 20.11
N VAL A 152 -25.09 -24.13 19.15
CA VAL A 152 -26.56 -24.00 19.12
C VAL A 152 -27.35 -25.24 19.55
N TYR A 153 -26.75 -26.43 19.60
CA TYR A 153 -27.50 -27.65 19.92
C TYR A 153 -27.14 -28.30 21.25
N GLY A 154 -26.04 -27.91 21.90
CA GLY A 154 -25.67 -28.38 23.23
C GLY A 154 -25.13 -29.82 23.27
N PHE A 155 -24.81 -30.44 22.14
CA PHE A 155 -24.35 -31.84 22.09
C PHE A 155 -22.90 -31.99 22.57
N LYS A 156 -22.02 -31.10 22.10
CA LYS A 156 -20.58 -31.07 22.39
C LYS A 156 -20.08 -29.63 22.34
N GLY A 157 -18.96 -29.38 23.01
CA GLY A 157 -18.18 -28.18 22.79
C GLY A 157 -17.24 -28.34 21.59
N ALA A 158 -16.65 -27.22 21.16
CA ALA A 158 -15.55 -27.21 20.20
C ALA A 158 -14.31 -26.62 20.87
N SER A 159 -13.15 -27.23 20.65
CA SER A 159 -11.90 -26.77 21.26
C SER A 159 -11.07 -25.91 20.31
N ASN A 160 -10.27 -25.00 20.87
CA ASN A 160 -9.27 -24.18 20.16
C ASN A 160 -9.84 -23.49 18.90
N LEU A 161 -10.93 -22.73 19.07
CA LEU A 161 -11.49 -21.96 17.96
C LEU A 161 -10.57 -20.77 17.64
N SER A 162 -10.30 -20.58 16.35
CA SER A 162 -9.64 -19.37 15.86
C SER A 162 -10.44 -18.70 14.76
N LEU A 163 -10.55 -17.37 14.86
CA LEU A 163 -11.23 -16.50 13.90
C LEU A 163 -10.24 -15.94 12.87
N LYS A 164 -10.64 -16.02 11.61
CA LYS A 164 -10.03 -15.29 10.50
C LYS A 164 -11.12 -14.58 9.71
N LEU A 165 -10.97 -13.27 9.53
CA LEU A 165 -11.83 -12.47 8.65
C LEU A 165 -11.22 -12.40 7.25
N LEU A 166 -12.05 -12.60 6.22
CA LEU A 166 -11.65 -12.62 4.81
C LEU A 166 -12.46 -11.58 4.00
N GLU A 167 -11.96 -11.24 2.81
CA GLU A 167 -12.65 -10.45 1.78
C GLU A 167 -13.04 -9.02 2.16
N TYR A 168 -12.47 -8.46 3.24
CA TYR A 168 -12.94 -7.22 3.86
C TYR A 168 -12.57 -5.91 3.15
N GLY A 169 -12.13 -5.95 1.88
CA GLY A 169 -11.85 -4.75 1.11
C GLY A 169 -10.73 -3.88 1.71
N PRO A 170 -10.79 -2.53 1.57
CA PRO A 170 -9.75 -1.62 2.06
C PRO A 170 -9.82 -1.31 3.56
N ILE A 171 -10.77 -1.88 4.32
CA ILE A 171 -10.89 -1.58 5.75
C ILE A 171 -9.82 -2.32 6.56
N GLU A 172 -9.28 -1.67 7.58
CA GLU A 172 -8.35 -2.29 8.52
C GLU A 172 -9.13 -2.84 9.71
N LEU A 173 -8.88 -4.09 10.10
CA LEU A 173 -9.63 -4.78 11.15
C LEU A 173 -8.71 -5.18 12.31
N GLU A 174 -9.06 -4.74 13.52
CA GLU A 174 -8.42 -5.10 14.78
C GLU A 174 -9.36 -6.02 15.57
N TYR A 175 -8.94 -7.26 15.85
CA TYR A 175 -9.73 -8.26 16.60
C TYR A 175 -8.85 -9.36 17.21
N SER A 176 -9.37 -10.08 18.20
CA SER A 176 -8.72 -11.28 18.72
C SER A 176 -8.96 -12.46 17.79
N SER A 177 -7.90 -13.07 17.26
CA SER A 177 -7.98 -14.29 16.45
C SER A 177 -8.17 -15.53 17.30
N ASP A 178 -7.76 -15.52 18.55
CA ASP A 178 -7.97 -16.63 19.48
C ASP A 178 -9.29 -16.45 20.24
N ILE A 179 -10.15 -17.46 20.14
CA ILE A 179 -11.44 -17.53 20.83
C ILE A 179 -11.37 -18.51 22.01
N GLY A 180 -10.41 -19.46 21.98
CA GLY A 180 -10.33 -20.58 22.90
C GLY A 180 -11.44 -21.62 22.70
N ASP A 181 -11.73 -22.38 23.75
CA ASP A 181 -12.76 -23.42 23.74
C ASP A 181 -14.17 -22.84 23.82
N LEU A 182 -15.14 -23.49 23.19
CA LEU A 182 -16.54 -23.13 23.23
C LEU A 182 -17.33 -24.30 23.83
N ALA A 183 -17.88 -24.11 25.02
CA ALA A 183 -18.69 -25.10 25.71
C ALA A 183 -20.06 -25.29 25.01
N PRO A 184 -20.76 -26.42 25.26
CA PRO A 184 -22.10 -26.64 24.74
C PRO A 184 -23.05 -25.49 25.14
N LYS A 185 -23.84 -24.97 24.19
CA LYS A 185 -24.73 -23.79 24.38
C LYS A 185 -24.04 -22.48 24.78
N GLU A 186 -22.71 -22.41 24.77
CA GLU A 186 -21.99 -21.18 25.07
C GLU A 186 -22.08 -20.20 23.89
N THR A 187 -22.14 -18.90 24.19
CA THR A 187 -21.97 -17.83 23.22
C THR A 187 -20.81 -16.93 23.63
N LYS A 188 -19.81 -16.81 22.77
CA LYS A 188 -18.70 -15.86 22.90
C LYS A 188 -18.91 -14.66 22.00
N THR A 189 -18.50 -13.49 22.49
CA THR A 189 -18.58 -12.22 21.77
C THR A 189 -17.19 -11.70 21.46
N ILE A 190 -16.92 -11.42 20.18
CA ILE A 190 -15.68 -10.78 19.73
C ILE A 190 -16.02 -9.38 19.24
N THR A 191 -15.35 -8.37 19.80
CA THR A 191 -15.41 -7.00 19.30
C THR A 191 -14.42 -6.82 18.16
N ILE A 192 -14.92 -6.47 16.99
CA ILE A 192 -14.15 -6.19 15.79
C ILE A 192 -14.16 -4.69 15.59
N THR A 193 -12.97 -4.11 15.62
CA THR A 193 -12.77 -2.69 15.44
C THR A 193 -12.31 -2.47 14.01
N ALA A 194 -13.08 -1.70 13.26
CA ALA A 194 -12.87 -1.48 11.83
C ALA A 194 -12.52 -0.01 11.57
N THR A 195 -11.37 0.23 10.96
CA THR A 195 -10.86 1.56 10.62
C THR A 195 -10.79 1.68 9.11
N LEU A 196 -11.52 2.65 8.53
CA LEU A 196 -11.42 2.91 7.10
C LEU A 196 -10.26 3.89 6.85
N PRO A 197 -9.28 3.57 5.98
CA PRO A 197 -8.20 4.50 5.63
C PRO A 197 -8.74 5.84 5.12
N LYS A 198 -7.91 6.89 5.23
CA LYS A 198 -8.28 8.24 4.76
C LYS A 198 -8.22 8.39 3.25
N GLU A 199 -7.38 7.60 2.58
CA GLU A 199 -6.99 7.77 1.18
C GLU A 199 -6.96 6.44 0.43
N ASN A 200 -6.84 6.51 -0.89
CA ASN A 200 -6.81 5.43 -1.87
C ASN A 200 -8.01 4.47 -1.79
N LEU A 201 -9.17 5.01 -1.40
CA LEU A 201 -10.41 4.25 -1.32
C LEU A 201 -11.04 4.09 -2.71
N ARG A 202 -11.44 2.86 -3.04
CA ARG A 202 -12.28 2.58 -4.21
C ARG A 202 -13.75 2.55 -3.78
N PRO A 203 -14.62 3.41 -4.34
CA PRO A 203 -16.06 3.33 -4.14
C PRO A 203 -16.59 1.97 -4.62
N ASP A 204 -17.21 1.21 -3.73
CA ASP A 204 -17.82 -0.09 -4.02
C ASP A 204 -18.64 -0.58 -2.81
N ASN A 205 -19.33 -1.70 -2.99
CA ASN A 205 -19.91 -2.49 -1.91
C ASN A 205 -18.96 -3.63 -1.53
N TYR A 206 -18.65 -3.74 -0.24
CA TYR A 206 -17.71 -4.72 0.29
C TYR A 206 -18.42 -5.68 1.25
N SER A 207 -17.88 -6.89 1.37
CA SER A 207 -18.38 -7.91 2.28
C SER A 207 -17.28 -8.46 3.17
N ILE A 208 -17.58 -8.73 4.43
CA ILE A 208 -16.64 -9.33 5.37
C ILE A 208 -17.12 -10.73 5.68
N THR A 209 -16.31 -11.73 5.33
CA THR A 209 -16.63 -13.15 5.50
C THR A 209 -15.86 -13.69 6.71
N PRO A 210 -16.53 -14.05 7.83
CA PRO A 210 -15.86 -14.70 8.94
C PRO A 210 -15.57 -16.17 8.60
N LYS A 211 -14.44 -16.67 9.08
CA LYS A 211 -14.05 -18.07 8.98
C LYS A 211 -13.50 -18.53 10.33
N ILE A 212 -14.02 -19.66 10.80
CA ILE A 212 -13.58 -20.31 12.04
C ILE A 212 -12.78 -21.56 11.67
N THR A 213 -11.65 -21.75 12.34
CA THR A 213 -10.88 -22.99 12.30
C THR A 213 -10.87 -23.63 13.67
N THR A 214 -11.07 -24.95 13.73
CA THR A 214 -10.99 -25.75 14.95
C THR A 214 -10.50 -27.15 14.59
N PRO A 215 -9.69 -27.80 15.45
CA PRO A 215 -9.37 -29.21 15.31
C PRO A 215 -10.57 -30.13 15.57
N THR A 216 -11.63 -29.64 16.23
CA THR A 216 -12.84 -30.44 16.50
C THR A 216 -13.70 -30.50 15.25
N PRO A 217 -14.03 -31.69 14.71
CA PRO A 217 -14.97 -31.79 13.59
C PRO A 217 -16.28 -31.09 13.95
N SER A 218 -16.63 -30.04 13.21
CA SER A 218 -17.75 -29.14 13.54
C SER A 218 -18.50 -28.74 12.28
N THR A 219 -19.81 -28.50 12.40
CA THR A 219 -20.59 -27.82 11.37
C THR A 219 -20.61 -26.34 11.68
N ILE A 220 -20.23 -25.47 10.74
CA ILE A 220 -20.11 -24.02 11.00
C ILE A 220 -20.90 -23.23 9.97
N ASN A 221 -21.81 -22.37 10.45
CA ASN A 221 -22.59 -21.46 9.63
C ASN A 221 -22.07 -20.03 9.79
N TYR A 222 -21.87 -19.33 8.67
CA TYR A 222 -21.29 -17.99 8.65
C TYR A 222 -22.28 -16.96 8.12
N GLN A 223 -22.46 -15.87 8.86
CA GLN A 223 -23.13 -14.67 8.36
C GLN A 223 -22.08 -13.69 7.82
N LYS A 224 -22.25 -13.23 6.58
CA LYS A 224 -21.45 -12.14 6.01
C LYS A 224 -21.92 -10.79 6.53
N ALA A 225 -20.99 -9.87 6.77
CA ALA A 225 -21.30 -8.45 6.95
C ALA A 225 -21.05 -7.68 5.65
N TYR A 226 -21.70 -6.52 5.49
CA TYR A 226 -21.61 -5.68 4.30
C TYR A 226 -21.46 -4.21 4.68
N TYR A 227 -20.68 -3.47 3.90
CA TYR A 227 -20.55 -2.02 4.02
C TYR A 227 -20.33 -1.38 2.65
N THR A 228 -20.59 -0.09 2.55
CA THR A 228 -20.50 0.67 1.29
C THR A 228 -19.54 1.84 1.43
N ILE A 229 -18.71 2.03 0.40
CA ILE A 229 -17.97 3.27 0.18
C ILE A 229 -18.66 3.97 -1.01
N PRO A 230 -19.45 5.03 -0.78
CA PRO A 230 -20.18 5.70 -1.85
C PRO A 230 -19.23 6.49 -2.76
N TYR A 231 -19.69 6.84 -3.97
CA TYR A 231 -18.94 7.73 -4.84
C TYR A 231 -18.85 9.15 -4.24
N PRO A 232 -17.70 9.83 -4.36
CA PRO A 232 -17.56 11.20 -3.87
C PRO A 232 -18.43 12.18 -4.68
N ILE A 233 -18.99 13.18 -4.01
CA ILE A 233 -19.79 14.22 -4.68
C ILE A 233 -18.95 15.49 -4.76
N PHE A 234 -18.48 15.82 -5.97
CA PHE A 234 -17.57 16.93 -6.21
C PHE A 234 -18.26 18.12 -6.86
N GLU A 235 -18.17 19.26 -6.18
CA GLU A 235 -18.69 20.56 -6.64
C GLU A 235 -17.57 21.57 -6.85
N VAL A 236 -17.77 22.41 -7.87
CA VAL A 236 -16.84 23.45 -8.30
C VAL A 236 -17.64 24.72 -8.51
N SER A 237 -17.23 25.83 -7.89
CA SER A 237 -17.91 27.12 -8.04
C SER A 237 -16.95 28.29 -7.88
N PRO A 238 -17.03 29.34 -8.73
CA PRO A 238 -17.90 29.45 -9.90
C PRO A 238 -17.37 28.65 -11.11
N LEU A 239 -18.25 28.31 -12.07
CA LEU A 239 -17.85 27.67 -13.34
C LEU A 239 -17.39 28.67 -14.42
N SER A 240 -17.56 29.96 -14.18
CA SER A 240 -17.09 31.05 -15.04
C SER A 240 -16.43 32.11 -14.18
N ILE A 241 -15.21 32.49 -14.53
CA ILE A 241 -14.42 33.52 -13.86
C ILE A 241 -14.16 34.66 -14.84
N ASP A 242 -14.47 35.88 -14.42
CA ASP A 242 -14.09 37.09 -15.14
C ASP A 242 -13.05 37.84 -14.30
N PHE A 243 -11.84 37.95 -14.83
CA PHE A 243 -10.76 38.74 -14.21
C PHE A 243 -10.94 40.26 -14.44
N GLY A 244 -11.95 40.65 -15.24
CA GLY A 244 -12.23 42.04 -15.59
C GLY A 244 -11.25 42.57 -16.61
N ASN A 245 -10.79 43.81 -16.39
CA ASN A 245 -9.92 44.52 -17.30
C ASN A 245 -8.50 44.61 -16.71
N VAL A 246 -7.50 44.23 -17.50
CA VAL A 246 -6.07 44.38 -17.14
C VAL A 246 -5.36 45.25 -18.16
N THR A 247 -4.35 45.98 -17.70
CA THR A 247 -3.57 46.90 -18.53
C THR A 247 -2.09 46.79 -18.18
N PHE A 248 -1.23 47.28 -19.05
CA PHE A 248 0.23 47.25 -18.89
C PHE A 248 0.73 48.29 -17.86
N GLU A 249 0.01 48.49 -16.76
CA GLU A 249 0.37 49.42 -15.67
C GLU A 249 0.74 48.67 -14.40
N PHE A 250 1.62 49.27 -13.58
CA PHE A 250 2.04 48.70 -12.31
C PHE A 250 0.85 48.55 -11.35
N GLY A 251 0.56 47.30 -10.96
CA GLY A 251 -0.54 46.99 -10.03
C GLY A 251 -1.90 46.83 -10.70
N LYS A 252 -2.02 47.06 -12.02
CA LYS A 252 -3.20 46.72 -12.84
C LYS A 252 -2.89 45.67 -13.92
N ASP A 253 -1.68 45.15 -13.91
CA ASP A 253 -1.19 44.03 -14.73
C ASP A 253 -1.40 42.67 -14.06
N VAL A 254 -1.98 42.65 -12.85
CA VAL A 254 -2.31 41.42 -12.11
C VAL A 254 -3.78 41.44 -11.72
N ALA A 255 -4.46 40.31 -11.91
CA ALA A 255 -5.82 40.10 -11.47
C ALA A 255 -5.92 38.78 -10.70
N ASN A 256 -6.73 38.77 -9.64
CA ASN A 256 -6.93 37.59 -8.81
C ASN A 256 -8.41 37.18 -8.82
N ALA A 257 -8.66 35.87 -8.86
CA ALA A 257 -9.99 35.30 -8.76
C ALA A 257 -9.98 34.07 -7.87
N LYS A 258 -11.12 33.76 -7.26
CA LYS A 258 -11.28 32.63 -6.35
C LYS A 258 -12.11 31.53 -6.98
N LEU A 259 -11.66 30.30 -6.79
CA LEU A 259 -12.40 29.10 -7.14
C LEU A 259 -12.55 28.23 -5.90
N THR A 260 -13.77 27.83 -5.58
CA THR A 260 -14.07 26.93 -4.49
C THR A 260 -14.29 25.52 -5.00
N LEU A 261 -13.57 24.57 -4.41
CA LEU A 261 -13.71 23.13 -4.61
C LEU A 261 -14.31 22.52 -3.34
N SER A 262 -15.38 21.75 -3.46
CA SER A 262 -16.08 21.15 -2.31
C SER A 262 -16.37 19.67 -2.52
N GLU A 263 -16.14 18.87 -1.48
CA GLU A 263 -16.71 17.53 -1.35
C GLU A 263 -18.03 17.64 -0.55
N LYS A 264 -19.15 17.21 -1.13
CA LYS A 264 -20.49 17.32 -0.52
C LYS A 264 -21.06 15.99 -0.02
N GLY A 265 -20.45 14.88 -0.41
CA GLY A 265 -20.90 13.54 -0.05
C GLY A 265 -20.61 13.18 1.41
N ASN A 266 -19.66 13.84 2.08
CA ASN A 266 -19.27 13.63 3.48
C ASN A 266 -18.69 12.25 3.83
N PHE A 267 -18.67 11.29 2.90
CA PHE A 267 -18.17 9.93 3.15
C PHE A 267 -16.80 9.66 2.52
N THR A 268 -16.66 9.96 1.22
CA THR A 268 -15.51 9.57 0.41
C THR A 268 -14.74 10.81 -0.04
N PRO A 269 -13.41 10.85 0.09
CA PRO A 269 -12.62 12.01 -0.32
C PRO A 269 -12.62 12.17 -1.85
N VAL A 270 -12.33 13.39 -2.31
CA VAL A 270 -12.01 13.65 -3.72
C VAL A 270 -10.50 13.55 -3.88
N GLU A 271 -10.05 12.56 -4.65
CA GLU A 271 -8.64 12.29 -4.85
C GLU A 271 -8.16 12.57 -6.27
N ARG A 272 -6.85 12.81 -6.38
CA ARG A 272 -6.12 13.02 -7.63
C ARG A 272 -6.73 14.14 -8.45
N ILE A 273 -7.09 15.24 -7.77
CA ILE A 273 -7.58 16.44 -8.42
C ILE A 273 -6.46 16.96 -9.33
N LYS A 274 -6.78 17.12 -10.62
CA LYS A 274 -5.87 17.65 -11.63
C LYS A 274 -6.58 18.73 -12.43
N ILE A 275 -6.01 19.93 -12.39
CA ILE A 275 -6.46 21.07 -13.18
C ILE A 275 -5.56 21.16 -14.40
N LYS A 276 -6.14 21.02 -15.59
CA LYS A 276 -5.42 21.09 -16.86
C LYS A 276 -6.04 22.17 -17.73
N ARG A 277 -5.19 23.07 -18.27
CA ARG A 277 -5.63 23.99 -19.33
C ARG A 277 -5.94 23.19 -20.60
N THR A 278 -7.15 23.35 -21.11
CA THR A 278 -7.59 22.76 -22.39
C THR A 278 -7.48 23.76 -23.54
N SER A 279 -7.65 25.05 -23.27
CA SER A 279 -7.49 26.13 -24.25
C SER A 279 -7.03 27.45 -23.63
N GLY A 280 -6.52 28.35 -24.48
CA GLY A 280 -6.00 29.68 -24.09
C GLY A 280 -4.47 29.75 -24.03
N GLU A 281 -3.95 30.98 -23.91
CA GLU A 281 -2.52 31.27 -23.94
C GLU A 281 -1.77 30.74 -22.71
N ASP A 282 -0.51 30.35 -22.89
CA ASP A 282 0.33 29.79 -21.84
C ASP A 282 1.04 30.84 -20.98
N GLY A 283 1.22 30.53 -19.69
CA GLY A 283 1.97 31.35 -18.74
C GLY A 283 1.23 32.55 -18.15
N TRP A 284 -0.03 32.79 -18.51
CA TRP A 284 -0.79 33.93 -18.00
C TRP A 284 -1.39 33.69 -16.61
N ILE A 285 -1.85 32.46 -16.34
CA ILE A 285 -2.63 32.13 -15.14
C ILE A 285 -1.87 31.11 -14.32
N THR A 286 -1.67 31.42 -13.05
CA THR A 286 -1.04 30.54 -12.05
C THR A 286 -2.02 30.25 -10.91
N PHE A 287 -1.88 29.08 -10.30
CA PHE A 287 -2.73 28.64 -9.19
C PHE A 287 -1.98 27.60 -8.34
N ALA A 288 -2.35 27.48 -7.07
CA ALA A 288 -1.79 26.48 -6.18
C ALA A 288 -2.27 25.07 -6.56
N LYS A 289 -1.38 24.08 -6.47
CA LYS A 289 -1.74 22.68 -6.70
C LYS A 289 -2.66 22.19 -5.58
N VAL A 290 -3.77 21.56 -5.97
CA VAL A 290 -4.69 20.84 -5.07
C VAL A 290 -4.90 19.45 -5.64
N ASP A 291 -4.65 18.43 -4.84
CA ASP A 291 -4.72 17.01 -5.21
C ASP A 291 -5.73 16.21 -4.38
N TYR A 292 -6.11 16.71 -3.21
CA TYR A 292 -6.94 16.02 -2.24
C TYR A 292 -7.95 16.96 -1.55
N LEU A 293 -9.16 16.44 -1.32
CA LEU A 293 -10.17 17.00 -0.41
C LEU A 293 -10.72 15.89 0.48
N ALA A 294 -10.64 16.09 1.80
CA ALA A 294 -11.25 15.20 2.78
C ALA A 294 -12.79 15.20 2.66
N PRO A 295 -13.48 14.18 3.20
CA PRO A 295 -14.93 14.14 3.15
C PRO A 295 -15.57 15.34 3.86
N GLY A 296 -16.41 16.08 3.13
CA GLY A 296 -17.04 17.33 3.59
C GLY A 296 -16.16 18.58 3.52
N GLU A 297 -14.90 18.44 3.07
CA GLU A 297 -13.97 19.57 3.01
C GLU A 297 -14.34 20.53 1.87
N THR A 298 -14.13 21.81 2.13
CA THR A 298 -14.20 22.86 1.11
C THR A 298 -12.90 23.65 1.12
N LYS A 299 -12.29 23.78 -0.06
CA LYS A 299 -11.02 24.50 -0.25
C LYS A 299 -11.18 25.58 -1.30
N THR A 300 -10.59 26.74 -1.04
CA THR A 300 -10.56 27.84 -2.00
C THR A 300 -9.17 27.92 -2.62
N ILE A 301 -9.14 28.06 -3.94
CA ILE A 301 -7.94 28.23 -4.76
C ILE A 301 -7.96 29.64 -5.31
N ASP A 302 -6.87 30.37 -5.09
CA ASP A 302 -6.63 31.64 -5.74
C ASP A 302 -5.97 31.40 -7.11
N PHE A 303 -6.64 31.88 -8.16
CA PHE A 303 -6.08 31.99 -9.49
C PHE A 303 -5.54 33.41 -9.65
N THR A 304 -4.26 33.51 -10.02
CA THR A 304 -3.58 34.78 -10.30
C THR A 304 -3.26 34.86 -11.77
N LEU A 305 -3.88 35.81 -12.45
CA LEU A 305 -3.55 36.20 -13.81
C LEU A 305 -2.50 37.30 -13.76
N VAL A 306 -1.39 37.10 -14.46
CA VAL A 306 -0.35 38.12 -14.68
C VAL A 306 -0.31 38.40 -16.18
N LEU A 307 -0.59 39.64 -16.55
CA LEU A 307 -0.59 40.11 -17.93
C LEU A 307 0.84 40.05 -18.48
N PRO A 308 1.13 39.20 -19.49
CA PRO A 308 2.45 39.19 -20.09
C PRO A 308 2.67 40.46 -20.89
N SER A 309 3.88 40.97 -20.84
CA SER A 309 4.40 42.09 -21.62
C SER A 309 4.10 42.07 -23.12
N PHE A 310 4.10 40.88 -23.73
CA PHE A 310 3.84 40.67 -25.14
C PHE A 310 2.36 40.42 -25.47
N ALA A 311 1.46 40.51 -24.48
CA ALA A 311 0.03 40.31 -24.68
C ALA A 311 -0.52 41.22 -25.79
N THR A 312 -1.42 40.66 -26.59
CA THR A 312 -2.22 41.41 -27.55
C THR A 312 -3.50 41.92 -26.90
N LEU A 313 -4.01 43.05 -27.41
CA LEU A 313 -5.21 43.69 -26.91
C LEU A 313 -6.46 42.85 -27.15
N GLY A 314 -7.51 43.18 -26.40
CA GLY A 314 -8.85 42.62 -26.57
C GLY A 314 -9.17 41.50 -25.58
N LYS A 315 -10.27 40.81 -25.85
CA LYS A 315 -10.78 39.74 -24.98
C LYS A 315 -9.92 38.48 -25.13
N LYS A 316 -9.49 37.94 -23.99
CA LYS A 316 -8.78 36.66 -23.88
C LYS A 316 -9.60 35.69 -23.06
N THR A 317 -9.57 34.42 -23.47
CA THR A 317 -10.37 33.37 -22.85
C THR A 317 -9.55 32.11 -22.65
N TRP A 318 -9.79 31.43 -21.53
CA TRP A 318 -9.21 30.14 -21.20
C TRP A 318 -10.30 29.15 -20.84
N SER A 319 -10.03 27.87 -21.07
CA SER A 319 -10.82 26.78 -20.54
C SER A 319 -9.92 25.82 -19.77
N PHE A 320 -10.40 25.39 -18.61
CA PHE A 320 -9.71 24.46 -17.73
C PHE A 320 -10.60 23.25 -17.44
N GLU A 321 -10.04 22.05 -17.56
CA GLU A 321 -10.67 20.81 -17.11
C GLU A 321 -10.12 20.45 -15.73
N ILE A 322 -11.01 20.29 -14.75
CA ILE A 322 -10.72 19.70 -13.45
C ILE A 322 -11.17 18.25 -13.48
N SER A 323 -10.21 17.34 -13.41
CA SER A 323 -10.46 15.90 -13.40
C SER A 323 -10.15 15.32 -12.02
N THR A 324 -10.91 14.29 -11.65
CA THR A 324 -10.77 13.58 -10.38
C THR A 324 -10.76 12.06 -10.64
N ARG A 325 -10.37 11.26 -9.64
CA ARG A 325 -10.32 9.81 -9.78
C ARG A 325 -11.70 9.15 -9.96
N TYR A 326 -12.67 9.57 -9.15
CA TYR A 326 -14.00 8.93 -9.06
C TYR A 326 -15.18 9.90 -9.07
N ALA A 327 -14.96 11.22 -8.99
CA ALA A 327 -16.03 12.24 -8.96
C ALA A 327 -16.30 12.87 -10.35
N GLY A 328 -15.71 12.30 -11.40
CA GLY A 328 -15.84 12.79 -12.77
C GLY A 328 -14.98 14.01 -13.09
N LYS A 329 -15.42 14.78 -14.09
CA LYS A 329 -14.74 15.94 -14.64
C LYS A 329 -15.65 17.17 -14.61
N LYS A 330 -15.05 18.36 -14.47
CA LYS A 330 -15.71 19.66 -14.52
C LYS A 330 -14.90 20.61 -15.41
N GLU A 331 -15.58 21.48 -16.12
CA GLU A 331 -14.95 22.52 -16.95
C GLU A 331 -15.21 23.90 -16.35
N ILE A 332 -14.20 24.76 -16.42
CA ILE A 332 -14.27 26.15 -15.97
C ILE A 332 -13.80 27.04 -17.11
N ALA A 333 -14.59 28.06 -17.41
CA ALA A 333 -14.22 29.11 -18.35
C ALA A 333 -13.65 30.31 -17.59
N MET A 334 -12.59 30.92 -18.13
CA MET A 334 -12.03 32.15 -17.59
C MET A 334 -11.88 33.20 -18.70
N GLN A 335 -12.08 34.46 -18.39
CA GLN A 335 -11.90 35.56 -19.34
C GLN A 335 -11.24 36.78 -18.71
N VAL A 336 -10.56 37.58 -19.55
CA VAL A 336 -10.05 38.91 -19.22
C VAL A 336 -10.08 39.80 -20.46
N ILE A 337 -10.15 41.12 -20.27
CA ILE A 337 -10.01 42.10 -21.33
C ILE A 337 -8.69 42.86 -21.15
N VAL A 338 -7.83 42.83 -22.18
CA VAL A 338 -6.57 43.57 -22.20
C VAL A 338 -6.75 44.88 -22.96
N TYR A 339 -6.40 46.00 -22.32
CA TYR A 339 -6.49 47.33 -22.91
C TYR A 339 -5.23 48.16 -22.62
N PHE A 340 -5.08 49.28 -23.31
CA PHE A 340 -4.00 50.24 -23.03
C PHE A 340 -4.44 51.28 -22.00
N PRO A 341 -3.53 51.76 -21.15
CA PRO A 341 -3.85 52.88 -20.27
C PRO A 341 -4.03 54.17 -21.06
N GLY A 342 -4.63 55.18 -20.43
CA GLY A 342 -4.70 56.52 -21.03
C GLY A 342 -3.29 57.13 -21.20
N ILE A 343 -3.10 58.01 -22.18
CA ILE A 343 -1.79 58.66 -22.44
C ILE A 343 -1.29 59.40 -21.19
N GLU A 344 -2.17 60.07 -20.46
CA GLU A 344 -1.83 60.82 -19.24
C GLU A 344 -1.38 59.91 -18.10
N GLU A 345 -2.02 58.76 -17.94
CA GLU A 345 -1.61 57.75 -16.97
C GLU A 345 -0.25 57.16 -17.37
N ALA A 346 -0.07 56.82 -18.65
CA ALA A 346 1.19 56.30 -19.19
C ALA A 346 2.38 57.25 -18.96
N LEU A 347 2.15 58.56 -19.12
CA LEU A 347 3.12 59.60 -18.80
C LEU A 347 3.50 59.62 -17.31
N SER A 348 2.52 59.55 -16.41
CA SER A 348 2.81 59.48 -14.97
C SER A 348 3.60 58.23 -14.58
N TYR A 349 3.40 57.12 -15.29
CA TYR A 349 4.08 55.86 -15.00
C TYR A 349 5.47 55.77 -15.61
N ILE A 350 5.70 56.28 -16.83
CA ILE A 350 7.04 56.22 -17.46
C ILE A 350 8.06 56.97 -16.61
N GLU A 351 7.66 58.07 -15.98
CA GLU A 351 8.49 58.88 -15.07
C GLU A 351 8.84 58.16 -13.76
N LYS A 352 8.08 57.13 -13.38
CA LYS A 352 8.34 56.32 -12.17
C LYS A 352 9.32 55.16 -12.44
N ILE A 353 9.58 54.82 -13.70
CA ILE A 353 10.55 53.78 -14.03
C ILE A 353 11.94 54.30 -13.70
N LYS A 354 12.67 53.59 -12.85
CA LYS A 354 14.05 53.93 -12.53
C LYS A 354 14.96 53.43 -13.66
N PRO A 355 15.89 54.26 -14.17
CA PRO A 355 16.95 53.78 -15.04
C PRO A 355 17.76 52.67 -14.35
N LEU A 356 18.18 51.68 -15.13
CA LEU A 356 19.01 50.59 -14.63
C LEU A 356 20.46 51.06 -14.55
N GLU A 357 21.08 50.96 -13.36
CA GLU A 357 22.49 51.35 -13.16
C GLU A 357 23.44 50.63 -14.12
N LYS A 358 23.15 49.35 -14.41
CA LYS A 358 23.94 48.50 -15.31
C LYS A 358 23.83 48.91 -16.79
N TYR A 359 22.72 49.54 -17.19
CA TYR A 359 22.46 49.95 -18.57
C TYR A 359 21.98 51.41 -18.58
N PRO A 360 22.90 52.40 -18.48
CA PRO A 360 22.55 53.81 -18.33
C PRO A 360 21.73 54.37 -19.51
N GLU A 361 21.82 53.76 -20.69
CA GLU A 361 21.02 54.09 -21.87
C GLU A 361 19.52 53.90 -21.64
N THR A 362 19.11 53.16 -20.59
CA THR A 362 17.71 53.07 -20.17
C THR A 362 17.13 54.43 -19.76
N SER A 363 17.96 55.37 -19.27
CA SER A 363 17.54 56.74 -18.97
C SER A 363 17.11 57.48 -20.24
N GLU A 364 17.90 57.38 -21.32
CA GLU A 364 17.57 57.95 -22.63
C GLU A 364 16.31 57.30 -23.20
N LEU A 365 16.16 55.97 -23.04
CA LEU A 365 14.99 55.22 -23.49
C LEU A 365 13.71 55.70 -22.79
N ILE A 366 13.75 55.92 -21.48
CA ILE A 366 12.64 56.45 -20.67
C ILE A 366 12.28 57.87 -21.13
N GLU A 367 13.28 58.76 -21.28
CA GLU A 367 13.08 60.15 -21.71
C GLU A 367 12.43 60.22 -23.09
N LYS A 368 12.97 59.50 -24.08
CA LYS A 368 12.43 59.46 -25.45
C LYS A 368 11.00 58.89 -25.50
N THR A 369 10.70 57.92 -24.64
CA THR A 369 9.35 57.37 -24.51
C THR A 369 8.38 58.39 -23.91
N SER A 370 8.81 59.17 -22.91
CA SER A 370 8.01 60.28 -22.37
C SER A 370 7.73 61.34 -23.44
N LEU A 371 8.74 61.74 -24.23
CA LEU A 371 8.57 62.69 -25.34
C LEU A 371 7.61 62.17 -26.43
N LEU A 372 7.63 60.87 -26.73
CA LEU A 372 6.70 60.26 -27.68
C LEU A 372 5.25 60.33 -27.16
N LEU A 373 5.04 60.02 -25.88
CA LEU A 373 3.73 60.07 -25.23
C LEU A 373 3.19 61.51 -25.15
N GLN A 374 4.04 62.49 -24.84
CA GLN A 374 3.66 63.91 -24.80
C GLN A 374 3.16 64.40 -26.16
N GLU A 375 3.84 64.01 -27.24
CA GLU A 375 3.43 64.38 -28.60
C GLU A 375 2.15 63.67 -29.03
N ALA A 376 1.97 62.41 -28.63
CA ALA A 376 0.75 61.65 -28.91
C ALA A 376 -0.50 62.26 -28.24
N LYS A 377 -0.35 62.98 -27.12
CA LYS A 377 -1.46 63.66 -26.42
C LYS A 377 -2.21 64.66 -27.32
N GLY A 378 -1.52 65.27 -28.28
CA GLY A 378 -2.10 66.23 -29.23
C GLY A 378 -2.74 65.60 -30.47
N LYS A 379 -2.78 64.27 -30.58
CA LYS A 379 -3.25 63.55 -31.76
C LYS A 379 -4.63 62.92 -31.50
N THR A 380 -5.42 62.77 -32.55
CA THR A 380 -6.79 62.19 -32.48
C THR A 380 -6.91 60.85 -33.19
N ASN A 381 -5.87 60.44 -33.95
CA ASN A 381 -5.87 59.16 -34.66
C ASN A 381 -5.69 58.01 -33.66
N VAL A 382 -6.80 57.31 -33.37
CA VAL A 382 -6.86 56.18 -32.44
C VAL A 382 -5.87 55.07 -32.80
N ARG A 383 -5.63 54.83 -34.09
CA ARG A 383 -4.68 53.80 -34.54
C ARG A 383 -3.24 54.17 -34.19
N ASP A 384 -2.84 55.41 -34.45
CA ASP A 384 -1.48 55.88 -34.12
C ASP A 384 -1.25 55.90 -32.62
N ILE A 385 -2.26 56.34 -31.84
CA ILE A 385 -2.23 56.30 -30.38
C ILE A 385 -2.05 54.86 -29.88
N ALA A 386 -2.79 53.90 -30.43
CA ALA A 386 -2.65 52.49 -30.05
C ALA A 386 -1.24 51.95 -30.35
N MET A 387 -0.62 52.35 -31.46
CA MET A 387 0.75 51.93 -31.80
C MET A 387 1.79 52.59 -30.88
N VAL A 388 1.60 53.87 -30.51
CA VAL A 388 2.41 54.55 -29.49
C VAL A 388 2.29 53.84 -28.14
N MET A 389 1.08 53.44 -27.75
CA MET A 389 0.88 52.68 -26.51
C MET A 389 1.49 51.27 -26.57
N SER A 390 1.54 50.65 -27.75
CA SER A 390 2.30 49.42 -27.96
C SER A 390 3.80 49.62 -27.72
N VAL A 391 4.38 50.71 -28.25
CA VAL A 391 5.78 51.09 -28.01
C VAL A 391 6.03 51.32 -26.52
N TYR A 392 5.21 52.13 -25.85
CA TYR A 392 5.30 52.39 -24.40
C TYR A 392 5.28 51.09 -23.59
N SER A 393 4.29 50.22 -23.81
CA SER A 393 4.17 48.95 -23.08
C SER A 393 5.35 48.01 -23.36
N GLY A 394 5.88 48.05 -24.59
CA GLY A 394 7.09 47.35 -25.00
C GLY A 394 8.31 47.85 -24.23
N VAL A 395 8.52 49.17 -24.14
CA VAL A 395 9.63 49.79 -23.39
C VAL A 395 9.57 49.43 -21.91
N ARG A 396 8.40 49.59 -21.27
CA ARG A 396 8.23 49.22 -19.86
C ARG A 396 8.66 47.78 -19.62
N SER A 397 8.09 46.87 -20.40
CA SER A 397 8.36 45.44 -20.30
C SER A 397 9.81 45.08 -20.61
N PHE A 398 10.40 45.79 -21.57
CA PHE A 398 11.79 45.63 -21.97
C PHE A 398 12.72 45.92 -20.80
N ILE A 399 12.56 47.08 -20.14
CA ILE A 399 13.37 47.47 -18.98
C ILE A 399 13.23 46.43 -17.86
N THR A 400 12.00 46.04 -17.51
CA THR A 400 11.77 45.02 -16.47
C THR A 400 12.41 43.67 -16.80
N HIS A 401 12.39 43.23 -18.06
CA HIS A 401 13.03 41.98 -18.43
C HIS A 401 14.56 42.06 -18.42
N ILE A 402 15.14 43.21 -18.80
CA ILE A 402 16.58 43.45 -18.72
C ILE A 402 17.04 43.45 -17.26
N GLU A 403 16.29 44.12 -16.37
CA GLU A 403 16.56 44.13 -14.93
C GLU A 403 16.58 42.72 -14.33
N ASN A 404 15.63 41.88 -14.73
CA ASN A 404 15.51 40.49 -14.27
C ASN A 404 16.37 39.49 -15.06
N GLU A 405 17.29 39.95 -15.91
CA GLU A 405 18.17 39.14 -16.75
C GLU A 405 17.43 38.13 -17.67
N LYS A 406 16.19 38.42 -18.06
CA LYS A 406 15.36 37.57 -18.95
C LYS A 406 15.50 37.99 -20.41
N ILE A 407 16.68 37.77 -21.00
CA ILE A 407 17.07 38.29 -22.33
C ILE A 407 16.12 37.88 -23.47
N VAL A 408 15.66 36.63 -23.50
CA VAL A 408 14.70 36.14 -24.51
C VAL A 408 13.39 36.92 -24.45
N MET A 409 12.88 37.15 -23.24
CA MET A 409 11.65 37.93 -23.02
C MET A 409 11.89 39.41 -23.31
N ALA A 410 13.07 39.94 -23.01
CA ALA A 410 13.46 41.30 -23.39
C ALA A 410 13.41 41.47 -24.92
N LYS A 411 13.89 40.49 -25.71
CA LYS A 411 13.76 40.58 -27.17
C LYS A 411 12.32 40.61 -27.65
N LYS A 412 11.44 39.79 -27.07
CA LYS A 412 10.01 39.81 -27.42
C LYS A 412 9.40 41.19 -27.16
N SER A 413 9.77 41.85 -26.06
CA SER A 413 9.39 43.23 -25.78
C SER A 413 9.97 44.22 -26.81
N GLU A 414 11.23 44.07 -27.21
CA GLU A 414 11.85 44.90 -28.26
C GLU A 414 11.21 44.70 -29.64
N ASN A 415 10.83 43.47 -30.00
CA ASN A 415 10.06 43.20 -31.22
C ASN A 415 8.68 43.88 -31.17
N LYS A 416 8.04 43.96 -30.00
CA LYS A 416 6.79 44.71 -29.82
C LYS A 416 7.00 46.21 -30.03
N ILE A 417 8.13 46.75 -29.56
CA ILE A 417 8.54 48.14 -29.84
C ILE A 417 8.69 48.30 -31.36
N LYS A 418 9.44 47.41 -32.03
CA LYS A 418 9.64 47.43 -33.50
C LYS A 418 8.33 47.49 -34.27
N ILE A 419 7.43 46.55 -34.00
CA ILE A 419 6.13 46.43 -34.66
C ILE A 419 5.31 47.71 -34.43
N GLY A 420 5.31 48.22 -33.20
CA GLY A 420 4.65 49.49 -32.87
C GLY A 420 5.23 50.64 -33.69
N SER A 421 6.55 50.78 -33.71
CA SER A 421 7.25 51.86 -34.42
C SER A 421 7.06 51.82 -35.93
N GLU A 422 7.05 50.63 -36.55
CA GLU A 422 6.89 50.48 -38.01
C GLU A 422 5.46 50.80 -38.50
N ASN A 423 4.46 50.57 -37.65
CA ASN A 423 3.03 50.67 -38.00
C ASN A 423 2.36 52.02 -37.64
N ILE A 424 3.10 52.97 -37.09
CA ILE A 424 2.63 54.36 -36.92
C ILE A 424 2.57 55.04 -38.29
N ALA A 425 1.46 55.70 -38.60
CA ALA A 425 1.25 56.45 -39.84
C ALA A 425 1.76 57.89 -39.76
N ASP A 426 1.60 58.56 -38.61
CA ASP A 426 2.13 59.90 -38.38
C ASP A 426 3.66 59.90 -38.44
N LYS A 427 4.23 60.71 -39.36
CA LYS A 427 5.66 60.72 -39.66
C LYS A 427 6.52 61.12 -38.46
N SER A 428 6.06 62.08 -37.66
CA SER A 428 6.80 62.60 -36.50
C SER A 428 6.82 61.57 -35.36
N LEU A 429 5.66 61.00 -35.05
CA LEU A 429 5.56 59.91 -34.06
C LEU A 429 6.37 58.69 -34.49
N LYS A 430 6.33 58.32 -35.77
CA LYS A 430 7.09 57.20 -36.32
C LYS A 430 8.59 57.39 -36.14
N GLU A 431 9.11 58.58 -36.44
CA GLU A 431 10.54 58.89 -36.30
C GLU A 431 11.02 58.72 -34.85
N LYS A 432 10.27 59.25 -33.89
CA LYS A 432 10.57 59.09 -32.45
C LYS A 432 10.47 57.65 -31.99
N ALA A 433 9.44 56.92 -32.43
CA ALA A 433 9.27 55.51 -32.09
C ALA A 433 10.40 54.63 -32.66
N LEU A 434 10.92 54.94 -33.85
CA LEU A 434 12.09 54.25 -34.42
C LEU A 434 13.38 54.57 -33.65
N GLN A 435 13.54 55.78 -33.11
CA GLN A 435 14.67 56.08 -32.21
C GLN A 435 14.62 55.23 -30.94
N ILE A 436 13.44 55.10 -30.32
CA ILE A 436 13.22 54.22 -29.15
C ILE A 436 13.58 52.77 -29.49
N TYR A 437 13.13 52.28 -30.65
CA TYR A 437 13.50 50.94 -31.14
C TYR A 437 15.02 50.78 -31.24
N ASN A 438 15.72 51.71 -31.89
CA ASN A 438 17.17 51.65 -32.07
C ASN A 438 17.94 51.66 -30.74
N ILE A 439 17.48 52.43 -29.75
CA ILE A 439 18.07 52.44 -28.39
C ILE A 439 17.83 51.09 -27.72
N SER A 440 16.59 50.58 -27.73
CA SER A 440 16.25 49.28 -27.12
C SER A 440 17.02 48.11 -27.76
N SER A 441 17.20 48.14 -29.09
CA SER A 441 17.98 47.13 -29.81
C SER A 441 19.46 47.13 -29.38
N ARG A 442 20.05 48.31 -29.15
CA ARG A 442 21.44 48.44 -28.67
C ARG A 442 21.60 47.91 -27.25
N ILE A 443 20.70 48.29 -26.34
CA ILE A 443 20.68 47.78 -24.95
C ILE A 443 20.56 46.27 -24.95
N TRP A 444 19.62 45.74 -25.76
CA TRP A 444 19.40 44.29 -25.83
C TRP A 444 20.64 43.55 -26.32
N LYS A 445 21.32 44.07 -27.34
CA LYS A 445 22.55 43.46 -27.89
C LYS A 445 23.66 43.40 -26.85
N ASN A 446 23.89 44.48 -26.10
CA ASN A 446 24.88 44.49 -25.04
C ASN A 446 24.52 43.49 -23.92
N ALA A 447 23.24 43.45 -23.54
CA ALA A 447 22.75 42.53 -22.51
C ALA A 447 22.78 41.06 -22.95
N SER A 448 22.51 40.76 -24.23
CA SER A 448 22.59 39.40 -24.78
C SER A 448 24.02 38.90 -24.83
N GLU A 449 24.98 39.72 -25.25
CA GLU A 449 26.41 39.38 -25.27
C GLU A 449 26.94 39.04 -23.87
N GLU A 450 26.56 39.81 -22.85
CA GLU A 450 26.91 39.51 -21.45
C GLU A 450 26.28 38.21 -20.95
N GLU A 451 25.00 37.98 -21.25
CA GLU A 451 24.31 36.77 -20.80
C GLU A 451 24.86 35.52 -21.50
N LEU A 452 25.16 35.61 -22.80
CA LEU A 452 25.85 34.55 -23.54
C LEU A 452 27.18 34.19 -22.86
N LEU A 453 27.99 35.18 -22.45
CA LEU A 453 29.24 34.92 -21.72
C LEU A 453 29.02 34.22 -20.37
N LYS A 454 27.95 34.56 -19.63
CA LYS A 454 27.61 33.85 -18.38
C LYS A 454 27.17 32.41 -18.66
N LEU A 455 26.31 32.22 -19.65
CA LEU A 455 25.80 30.89 -20.04
C LEU A 455 26.94 29.99 -20.52
N PHE A 456 27.91 30.53 -21.28
CA PHE A 456 29.11 29.78 -21.67
C PHE A 456 29.92 29.30 -20.47
N LYS A 457 30.14 30.15 -19.47
CA LYS A 457 30.82 29.75 -18.23
C LYS A 457 30.04 28.64 -17.50
N LYS A 458 28.72 28.81 -17.35
CA LYS A 458 27.85 27.81 -16.71
C LYS A 458 27.89 26.46 -17.41
N VAL A 459 27.82 26.44 -18.74
CA VAL A 459 27.91 25.20 -19.54
C VAL A 459 29.25 24.49 -19.32
N GLU A 460 30.36 25.22 -19.29
CA GLU A 460 31.69 24.65 -19.05
C GLU A 460 31.81 23.92 -17.70
N ASP A 461 31.11 24.42 -16.69
CA ASP A 461 31.03 23.81 -15.36
C ASP A 461 30.04 22.64 -15.33
N TYR A 462 28.83 22.83 -15.89
CA TYR A 462 27.76 21.83 -15.86
C TYR A 462 28.06 20.63 -16.74
N LYS A 463 28.73 20.78 -17.89
CA LYS A 463 29.07 19.63 -18.76
C LYS A 463 29.94 18.58 -18.08
N LYS A 464 30.61 18.92 -16.97
CA LYS A 464 31.45 18.01 -16.19
C LYS A 464 30.73 17.40 -14.99
N SER A 465 29.67 18.04 -14.51
CA SER A 465 29.11 17.80 -13.18
C SER A 465 27.60 17.57 -13.17
N ASN A 466 26.86 18.07 -14.16
CA ASN A 466 25.40 18.04 -14.19
C ASN A 466 24.88 18.15 -15.65
N TYR A 467 24.62 17.02 -16.29
CA TYR A 467 24.16 16.97 -17.68
C TYR A 467 22.77 17.60 -17.88
N LYS A 468 21.87 17.49 -16.90
CA LYS A 468 20.54 18.10 -16.96
C LYS A 468 20.62 19.62 -17.01
N LEU A 469 21.42 20.23 -16.15
CA LEU A 469 21.62 21.68 -16.18
C LEU A 469 22.38 22.09 -17.45
N ALA A 470 23.38 21.31 -17.90
CA ALA A 470 24.08 21.60 -19.16
C ALA A 470 23.12 21.62 -20.36
N ALA A 471 22.20 20.65 -20.45
CA ALA A 471 21.18 20.60 -21.51
C ALA A 471 20.27 21.84 -21.47
N LEU A 472 19.79 22.22 -20.28
CA LEU A 472 18.97 23.43 -20.11
C LEU A 472 19.72 24.70 -20.54
N THR A 473 20.99 24.83 -20.16
CA THR A 473 21.79 26.00 -20.54
C THR A 473 22.09 26.02 -22.05
N TYR A 474 22.33 24.86 -22.69
CA TYR A 474 22.47 24.78 -24.14
C TYR A 474 21.18 25.14 -24.88
N LYS A 475 20.02 24.77 -24.33
CA LYS A 475 18.72 25.20 -24.84
C LYS A 475 18.59 26.72 -24.80
N GLU A 476 18.95 27.35 -23.68
CA GLU A 476 18.93 28.82 -23.55
C GLU A 476 19.88 29.50 -24.56
N LEU A 477 21.09 28.96 -24.77
CA LEU A 477 22.02 29.44 -25.79
C LEU A 477 21.42 29.33 -27.20
N SER A 478 20.81 28.18 -27.53
CA SER A 478 20.15 27.96 -28.83
C SER A 478 19.03 28.98 -29.06
N GLU A 479 18.15 29.19 -28.07
CA GLU A 479 17.05 30.16 -28.14
C GLU A 479 17.56 31.59 -28.37
N ILE A 480 18.62 32.01 -27.68
CA ILE A 480 19.20 33.36 -27.88
C ILE A 480 19.73 33.51 -29.32
N TYR A 481 20.50 32.54 -29.82
CA TYR A 481 21.04 32.62 -31.19
C TYR A 481 19.98 32.52 -32.28
N GLU A 482 18.94 31.72 -32.07
CA GLU A 482 17.79 31.65 -32.99
C GLU A 482 17.12 33.04 -33.09
N ILE A 483 16.96 33.70 -31.95
CA ILE A 483 16.38 35.02 -31.83
C ILE A 483 17.27 36.12 -32.43
N GLU A 484 18.60 35.99 -32.35
CA GLU A 484 19.55 36.85 -33.06
C GLU A 484 19.53 36.64 -34.59
N GLY A 485 18.85 35.60 -35.07
CA GLY A 485 18.80 35.22 -36.48
C GLY A 485 19.99 34.38 -36.93
N ASN A 486 20.85 33.93 -36.01
CA ASN A 486 21.97 33.05 -36.30
C ASN A 486 21.53 31.58 -36.20
N LYS A 487 20.85 31.10 -37.25
CA LYS A 487 20.31 29.73 -37.31
C LYS A 487 21.39 28.65 -37.18
N GLU A 488 22.57 28.88 -37.76
CA GLU A 488 23.67 27.92 -37.73
C GLU A 488 24.13 27.63 -36.29
N LYS A 489 24.37 28.69 -35.51
CA LYS A 489 24.71 28.53 -34.08
C LYS A 489 23.55 27.99 -33.26
N ALA A 490 22.32 28.39 -33.55
CA ALA A 490 21.15 27.86 -32.85
C ALA A 490 21.05 26.34 -33.02
N GLU A 491 21.23 25.84 -34.24
CA GLU A 491 21.25 24.40 -34.54
C GLU A 491 22.45 23.68 -33.91
N GLU A 492 23.62 24.32 -33.86
CA GLU A 492 24.79 23.78 -33.16
C GLU A 492 24.51 23.53 -31.67
N TYR A 493 23.96 24.52 -30.96
CA TYR A 493 23.66 24.37 -29.53
C TYR A 493 22.47 23.43 -29.27
N GLU A 494 21.50 23.34 -30.17
CA GLU A 494 20.42 22.35 -30.06
C GLU A 494 20.97 20.93 -30.18
N LYS A 495 21.94 20.67 -31.06
CA LYS A 495 22.64 19.36 -31.13
C LYS A 495 23.38 19.05 -29.84
N LEU A 496 24.09 20.02 -29.27
CA LEU A 496 24.82 19.85 -28.01
C LEU A 496 23.87 19.59 -26.83
N LYS A 497 22.71 20.26 -26.80
CA LYS A 497 21.64 19.95 -25.83
C LYS A 497 21.20 18.50 -25.97
N VAL A 498 20.90 18.02 -27.19
CA VAL A 498 20.48 16.62 -27.41
C VAL A 498 21.56 15.65 -26.92
N GLU A 499 22.84 15.93 -27.20
CA GLU A 499 23.95 15.12 -26.68
C GLU A 499 23.96 15.07 -25.13
N MET A 500 23.71 16.20 -24.46
CA MET A 500 23.63 16.24 -23.00
C MET A 500 22.39 15.49 -22.47
N GLU A 501 21.25 15.57 -23.15
CA GLU A 501 20.05 14.81 -22.80
C GLU A 501 20.25 13.30 -22.95
N GLU A 502 21.00 12.86 -23.97
CA GLU A 502 21.40 11.46 -24.13
C GLU A 502 22.33 11.00 -23.00
N LYS A 503 23.36 11.80 -22.66
CA LYS A 503 24.23 11.50 -21.51
C LYS A 503 23.47 11.46 -20.19
N TYR A 504 22.52 12.37 -20.00
CA TYR A 504 21.59 12.35 -18.87
C TYR A 504 20.82 11.02 -18.81
N LYS A 505 20.14 10.64 -19.89
CA LYS A 505 19.35 9.38 -19.94
C LYS A 505 20.22 8.15 -19.69
N ASN A 506 21.36 8.05 -20.38
CA ASN A 506 22.29 6.93 -20.23
C ASN A 506 22.79 6.81 -18.79
N ASN A 507 23.10 7.93 -18.12
CA ASN A 507 23.52 7.90 -16.72
C ASN A 507 22.40 7.41 -15.79
N ILE A 508 21.15 7.85 -15.98
CA ILE A 508 20.01 7.40 -15.18
C ILE A 508 19.74 5.91 -15.38
N GLU A 509 19.75 5.44 -16.63
CA GLU A 509 19.55 4.03 -16.96
C GLU A 509 20.64 3.15 -16.35
N ASN A 510 21.91 3.53 -16.53
CA ASN A 510 23.04 2.81 -15.96
C ASN A 510 23.01 2.85 -14.42
N ALA A 511 22.71 4.00 -13.80
CA ALA A 511 22.60 4.10 -12.34
C ALA A 511 21.47 3.23 -11.78
N THR A 512 20.34 3.16 -12.49
CA THR A 512 19.21 2.29 -12.13
C THR A 512 19.62 0.82 -12.23
N LEU A 513 20.30 0.42 -13.31
CA LEU A 513 20.78 -0.93 -13.49
C LEU A 513 21.77 -1.35 -12.39
N LEU A 514 22.75 -0.51 -12.07
CA LEU A 514 23.69 -0.74 -10.96
C LEU A 514 22.96 -0.86 -9.62
N SER A 515 21.95 -0.02 -9.36
CA SER A 515 21.15 -0.13 -8.12
C SER A 515 20.35 -1.43 -8.05
N LEU A 516 19.82 -1.93 -9.17
CA LEU A 516 19.12 -3.21 -9.23
C LEU A 516 20.09 -4.38 -9.04
N ASN A 517 21.26 -4.32 -9.68
CA ASN A 517 22.32 -5.30 -9.49
C ASN A 517 22.78 -5.37 -8.03
N ALA A 518 22.96 -4.21 -7.38
CA ALA A 518 23.30 -4.14 -5.98
C ALA A 518 22.23 -4.78 -5.08
N GLU A 519 20.95 -4.54 -5.35
CA GLU A 519 19.85 -5.17 -4.61
C GLU A 519 19.87 -6.69 -4.77
N GLN A 520 20.12 -7.18 -5.99
CA GLN A 520 20.23 -8.61 -6.25
C GLN A 520 21.44 -9.23 -5.52
N LEU A 521 22.60 -8.56 -5.53
CA LEU A 521 23.80 -8.98 -4.80
C LEU A 521 23.53 -9.05 -3.29
N SER A 522 22.86 -8.04 -2.72
CA SER A 522 22.44 -8.04 -1.31
C SER A 522 21.49 -9.19 -0.99
N LYS A 523 20.46 -9.43 -1.81
CA LYS A 523 19.54 -10.57 -1.65
C LYS A 523 20.27 -11.91 -1.71
N ASN A 524 21.20 -12.06 -2.65
CA ASN A 524 22.03 -13.25 -2.77
C ASN A 524 22.88 -13.47 -1.50
N ALA A 525 23.46 -12.40 -0.94
CA ALA A 525 24.19 -12.47 0.32
C ALA A 525 23.28 -12.89 1.48
N PHE A 526 22.11 -12.24 1.62
CA PHE A 526 21.16 -12.50 2.69
C PHE A 526 20.48 -13.88 2.59
N SER A 527 20.44 -14.51 1.41
CA SER A 527 19.96 -15.89 1.28
C SER A 527 20.78 -16.93 2.05
N LYS A 528 21.99 -16.58 2.48
CA LYS A 528 22.89 -17.43 3.28
C LYS A 528 22.95 -17.01 4.75
N THR A 529 22.09 -16.09 5.17
CA THR A 529 21.99 -15.61 6.56
C THR A 529 20.66 -16.02 7.19
N ILE A 530 20.52 -15.79 8.48
CA ILE A 530 19.27 -16.00 9.24
C ILE A 530 18.78 -14.63 9.71
N SER A 531 17.52 -14.31 9.45
CA SER A 531 16.89 -13.06 9.89
C SER A 531 16.28 -13.22 11.29
N ILE A 532 16.64 -12.33 12.22
CA ILE A 532 16.02 -12.20 13.54
C ILE A 532 15.56 -10.74 13.72
N GLY A 533 14.25 -10.51 13.66
CA GLY A 533 13.71 -9.15 13.54
C GLY A 533 14.26 -8.48 12.28
N ASP A 534 14.85 -7.29 12.45
CA ASP A 534 15.44 -6.51 11.36
C ASP A 534 16.94 -6.83 11.12
N TYR A 535 17.50 -7.85 11.78
CA TYR A 535 18.92 -8.17 11.71
C TYR A 535 19.21 -9.45 10.93
N HIS A 536 20.25 -9.42 10.10
CA HIS A 536 20.75 -10.59 9.37
C HIS A 536 22.00 -11.14 10.07
N LEU A 537 21.93 -12.40 10.48
CA LEU A 537 23.00 -13.10 11.19
C LEU A 537 23.63 -14.18 10.32
N LEU A 538 24.96 -14.15 10.20
CA LEU A 538 25.73 -15.22 9.56
C LEU A 538 26.16 -16.23 10.62
N LEU A 539 25.65 -17.47 10.54
CA LEU A 539 26.06 -18.56 11.44
C LEU A 539 26.99 -19.57 10.76
N ASN A 540 26.89 -19.72 9.43
CA ASN A 540 27.69 -20.69 8.68
C ASN A 540 29.06 -20.08 8.31
N PRO A 541 30.18 -20.56 8.89
CA PRO A 541 31.51 -20.01 8.59
C PRO A 541 31.95 -20.22 7.15
N PHE A 542 31.49 -21.28 6.48
CA PHE A 542 31.83 -21.56 5.08
C PHE A 542 31.14 -20.61 4.09
N ALA A 543 30.14 -19.84 4.54
CA ALA A 543 29.46 -18.84 3.71
C ALA A 543 30.04 -17.42 3.86
N TYR A 544 31.04 -17.21 4.72
CA TYR A 544 31.59 -15.89 5.03
C TYR A 544 32.07 -15.14 3.78
N ASP A 545 32.98 -15.74 3.02
CA ASP A 545 33.57 -15.10 1.84
C ASP A 545 32.51 -14.78 0.79
N TYR A 546 31.57 -15.70 0.57
CA TYR A 546 30.45 -15.49 -0.35
C TYR A 546 29.60 -14.29 0.05
N VAL A 547 29.17 -14.22 1.31
CA VAL A 547 28.30 -13.15 1.82
C VAL A 547 29.01 -11.79 1.76
N PHE A 548 30.21 -11.69 2.31
CA PHE A 548 30.91 -10.41 2.39
C PHE A 548 31.43 -9.93 1.03
N ASN A 549 31.78 -10.84 0.11
CA ASN A 549 32.12 -10.45 -1.26
C ASN A 549 30.91 -9.87 -2.00
N ASN A 550 29.74 -10.51 -1.92
CA ASN A 550 28.51 -9.98 -2.53
C ASN A 550 28.11 -8.61 -1.95
N LEU A 551 28.23 -8.42 -0.63
CA LEU A 551 27.95 -7.13 0.00
C LEU A 551 28.96 -6.04 -0.39
N ASN A 552 30.24 -6.39 -0.57
CA ASN A 552 31.25 -5.46 -1.07
C ASN A 552 30.96 -5.03 -2.52
N LEU A 553 30.62 -5.99 -3.38
CA LEU A 553 30.21 -5.72 -4.75
C LEU A 553 28.97 -4.82 -4.77
N ALA A 554 27.94 -5.14 -3.97
CA ALA A 554 26.73 -4.32 -3.87
C ALA A 554 27.04 -2.88 -3.44
N LEU A 555 27.93 -2.68 -2.47
CA LEU A 555 28.38 -1.35 -2.05
C LEU A 555 29.14 -0.60 -3.17
N GLY A 556 29.95 -1.31 -3.95
CA GLY A 556 30.65 -0.76 -5.11
C GLY A 556 29.68 -0.29 -6.20
N GLU A 557 28.70 -1.14 -6.53
CA GLU A 557 27.64 -0.85 -7.50
C GLU A 557 26.79 0.36 -7.07
N LEU A 558 26.40 0.44 -5.79
CA LEU A 558 25.67 1.59 -5.25
C LEU A 558 26.52 2.88 -5.30
N SER A 559 27.83 2.80 -5.00
CA SER A 559 28.71 3.97 -5.09
C SER A 559 28.80 4.49 -6.52
N ALA A 560 28.96 3.59 -7.49
CA ALA A 560 28.97 3.95 -8.91
C ALA A 560 27.61 4.53 -9.37
N ALA A 561 26.50 3.94 -8.90
CA ALA A 561 25.16 4.46 -9.17
C ALA A 561 24.98 5.88 -8.63
N LYS A 562 25.43 6.16 -7.40
CA LYS A 562 25.39 7.49 -6.78
C LYS A 562 26.12 8.53 -7.65
N ASP A 563 27.33 8.21 -8.09
CA ASP A 563 28.13 9.14 -8.92
C ASP A 563 27.48 9.43 -10.27
N LEU A 564 26.82 8.43 -10.87
CA LEU A 564 26.06 8.61 -12.11
C LEU A 564 24.81 9.48 -11.92
N TYR A 565 24.05 9.29 -10.83
CA TYR A 565 22.92 10.16 -10.48
C TYR A 565 23.37 11.61 -10.24
N LEU A 566 24.48 11.81 -9.53
CA LEU A 566 25.06 13.14 -9.33
C LEU A 566 25.43 13.81 -10.66
N LYS A 567 26.13 13.09 -11.55
CA LYS A 567 26.50 13.59 -12.89
C LYS A 567 25.29 13.84 -13.78
N ALA A 568 24.22 13.08 -13.62
CA ALA A 568 22.95 13.34 -14.31
C ALA A 568 22.26 14.61 -13.78
N GLY A 569 22.50 14.96 -12.52
CA GLY A 569 21.86 16.10 -11.84
C GLY A 569 20.66 15.71 -10.98
N GLU A 570 20.48 14.43 -10.66
CA GLU A 570 19.41 13.93 -9.79
C GLU A 570 19.89 13.78 -8.35
N ILE A 571 19.99 14.91 -7.65
CA ILE A 571 20.53 15.00 -6.28
C ILE A 571 19.70 14.14 -5.30
N ASN A 572 18.38 14.19 -5.38
CA ASN A 572 17.49 13.45 -4.49
C ASN A 572 17.67 11.94 -4.61
N ASP A 573 17.89 11.42 -5.82
CA ASP A 573 18.10 9.99 -6.02
C ASP A 573 19.51 9.58 -5.59
N ALA A 574 20.52 10.44 -5.80
CA ALA A 574 21.85 10.23 -5.23
C ALA A 574 21.85 10.19 -3.69
N GLU A 575 21.03 11.02 -3.02
CA GLU A 575 20.84 11.00 -1.57
C GLU A 575 20.19 9.69 -1.09
N LYS A 576 19.14 9.22 -1.78
CA LYS A 576 18.53 7.92 -1.47
C LYS A 576 19.53 6.77 -1.59
N ILE A 577 20.37 6.79 -2.65
CA ILE A 577 21.44 5.79 -2.79
C ILE A 577 22.48 5.94 -1.68
N SER A 578 22.80 7.17 -1.25
CA SER A 578 23.71 7.41 -0.12
C SER A 578 23.19 6.78 1.18
N LEU A 579 21.89 6.92 1.46
CA LEU A 579 21.24 6.28 2.61
C LEU A 579 21.32 4.75 2.51
N LYS A 580 21.03 4.17 1.33
CA LYS A 580 21.17 2.72 1.10
C LYS A 580 22.61 2.23 1.32
N ILE A 581 23.62 3.01 0.91
CA ILE A 581 25.03 2.68 1.15
C ILE A 581 25.32 2.66 2.66
N GLU A 582 24.82 3.64 3.41
CA GLU A 582 25.02 3.74 4.85
C GLU A 582 24.33 2.58 5.60
N GLU A 583 23.08 2.29 5.25
CA GLU A 583 22.31 1.17 5.78
C GLU A 583 23.02 -0.17 5.54
N LEU A 584 23.39 -0.45 4.28
CA LEU A 584 24.04 -1.70 3.89
C LEU A 584 25.43 -1.84 4.53
N ARG A 585 26.18 -0.73 4.65
CA ARG A 585 27.48 -0.72 5.33
C ARG A 585 27.32 -0.97 6.83
N SER A 586 26.34 -0.34 7.47
CA SER A 586 26.01 -0.54 8.88
C SER A 586 25.62 -1.99 9.16
N GLU A 587 24.75 -2.55 8.33
CA GLU A 587 24.33 -3.95 8.43
C GLU A 587 25.48 -4.92 8.23
N LYS A 588 26.32 -4.70 7.21
CA LYS A 588 27.53 -5.47 6.96
C LYS A 588 28.48 -5.47 8.18
N GLU A 589 28.74 -4.31 8.79
CA GLU A 589 29.61 -4.21 9.97
C GLU A 589 29.02 -4.89 11.20
N LYS A 590 27.71 -4.73 11.45
CA LYS A 590 27.01 -5.43 12.54
C LYS A 590 27.11 -6.94 12.37
N MET A 591 26.82 -7.44 11.16
CA MET A 591 26.91 -8.86 10.84
C MET A 591 28.34 -9.39 11.00
N LYS A 592 29.35 -8.63 10.58
CA LYS A 592 30.77 -8.99 10.76
C LYS A 592 31.13 -9.10 12.24
N ASN A 593 30.77 -8.11 13.04
CA ASN A 593 31.06 -8.10 14.48
C ASN A 593 30.37 -9.25 15.20
N PHE A 594 29.10 -9.53 14.85
CA PHE A 594 28.39 -10.68 15.39
C PHE A 594 29.06 -12.00 15.00
N PHE A 595 29.42 -12.17 13.73
CA PHE A 595 30.10 -13.38 13.26
C PHE A 595 31.42 -13.63 14.01
N LEU A 596 32.22 -12.58 14.25
CA LEU A 596 33.46 -12.68 15.03
C LEU A 596 33.17 -13.07 16.50
N ALA A 597 32.17 -12.46 17.13
CA ALA A 597 31.79 -12.77 18.51
C ALA A 597 31.26 -14.22 18.64
N TYR A 598 30.44 -14.65 17.70
CA TYR A 598 29.93 -16.03 17.61
C TYR A 598 31.06 -17.04 17.43
N GLY A 599 32.01 -16.77 16.52
CA GLY A 599 33.20 -17.60 16.32
C GLY A 599 34.04 -17.72 17.59
N ALA A 600 34.28 -16.60 18.29
CA ALA A 600 35.00 -16.61 19.56
C ALA A 600 34.29 -17.46 20.63
N LEU A 601 32.95 -17.36 20.73
CA LEU A 601 32.16 -18.17 21.65
C LEU A 601 32.28 -19.67 21.35
N LEU A 602 32.21 -20.06 20.08
CA LEU A 602 32.38 -21.47 19.67
C LEU A 602 33.77 -22.01 20.05
N VAL A 603 34.82 -21.21 19.89
CA VAL A 603 36.18 -21.59 20.30
C VAL A 603 36.24 -21.80 21.82
N VAL A 604 35.63 -20.92 22.62
CA VAL A 604 35.57 -21.08 24.09
C VAL A 604 34.83 -22.35 24.48
N ILE A 605 33.67 -22.64 23.86
CA ILE A 605 32.90 -23.85 24.11
C ILE A 605 33.71 -25.10 23.74
N PHE A 606 34.39 -25.08 22.59
CA PHE A 606 35.24 -26.18 22.15
C PHE A 606 36.38 -26.44 23.12
N ILE A 607 37.11 -25.40 23.54
CA ILE A 607 38.17 -25.50 24.56
C ILE A 607 37.62 -26.08 25.86
N PHE A 608 36.44 -25.63 26.30
CA PHE A 608 35.77 -26.16 27.49
C PHE A 608 35.46 -27.66 27.37
N ILE A 609 34.91 -28.10 26.23
CA ILE A 609 34.62 -29.52 25.96
C ILE A 609 35.92 -30.35 25.97
N VAL A 610 36.99 -29.86 25.34
CA VAL A 610 38.29 -30.53 25.32
C VAL A 610 38.86 -30.66 26.73
N ILE A 611 38.88 -29.57 27.52
CA ILE A 611 39.35 -29.57 28.92
C ILE A 611 38.54 -30.57 29.75
N ARG A 612 37.20 -30.53 29.65
CA ARG A 612 36.32 -31.44 30.39
C ARG A 612 36.59 -32.90 30.04
N THR A 613 36.79 -33.19 28.75
CA THR A 613 37.07 -34.55 28.26
C THR A 613 38.43 -35.03 28.77
N CYS A 614 39.47 -34.19 28.69
CA CYS A 614 40.80 -34.49 29.23
C CYS A 614 40.76 -34.75 30.74
N LEU A 615 40.06 -33.91 31.52
CA LEU A 615 39.89 -34.11 32.97
C LEU A 615 39.12 -35.41 33.28
N GLY A 616 38.09 -35.73 32.51
CA GLY A 616 37.35 -36.98 32.62
C GLY A 616 38.23 -38.20 32.38
N VAL A 617 39.05 -38.18 31.32
CA VAL A 617 40.01 -39.25 31.02
C VAL A 617 41.06 -39.38 32.11
N ILE A 618 41.56 -38.27 32.67
CA ILE A 618 42.50 -38.29 33.80
C ILE A 618 41.86 -38.94 35.03
N ARG A 619 40.61 -38.58 35.38
CA ARG A 619 39.87 -39.19 36.50
C ARG A 619 39.67 -40.69 36.28
N TYR A 620 39.21 -41.09 35.10
CA TYR A 620 39.03 -42.49 34.73
C TYR A 620 40.34 -43.30 34.87
N ARG A 621 41.47 -42.78 34.38
CA ARG A 621 42.78 -43.44 34.53
C ARG A 621 43.26 -43.51 35.99
N LYS A 622 42.87 -42.53 36.81
CA LYS A 622 43.17 -42.54 38.26
C LYS A 622 42.37 -43.65 38.94
N ASP A 623 41.08 -43.76 38.65
CA ASP A 623 40.19 -44.80 39.18
C ASP A 623 40.64 -46.20 38.73
N GLU A 624 41.06 -46.37 37.48
CA GLU A 624 41.60 -47.65 36.98
C GLU A 624 42.90 -48.06 37.71
N LYS A 625 43.75 -47.10 38.08
CA LYS A 625 44.93 -47.37 38.92
C LYS A 625 44.55 -47.79 40.34
N TYR A 626 43.56 -47.14 40.96
CA TYR A 626 43.07 -47.53 42.28
C TYR A 626 42.45 -48.94 42.27
N ILE A 627 41.74 -49.31 41.20
CA ILE A 627 41.20 -50.67 41.02
C ILE A 627 42.32 -51.72 40.86
N LYS A 628 43.43 -51.41 40.17
CA LYS A 628 44.57 -52.33 40.01
C LYS A 628 45.43 -52.49 41.27
N ILE A 629 45.38 -51.55 42.20
CA ILE A 629 46.17 -51.57 43.45
C ILE A 629 45.41 -52.30 44.59
N GLY A 630 44.13 -52.61 44.41
CA GLY A 630 43.37 -53.38 45.39
C GLY A 630 43.05 -52.60 46.68
N GLU A 631 42.99 -51.27 46.63
CA GLU A 631 42.44 -50.46 47.71
C GLU A 631 40.95 -50.22 47.45
N PHE A 632 40.15 -51.24 47.73
CA PHE A 632 38.74 -51.06 48.06
C PHE A 632 38.66 -51.20 49.59
N PHE A 633 38.14 -50.16 50.26
CA PHE A 633 37.88 -49.99 51.71
C PHE A 633 38.92 -49.20 52.53
N LEU A 634 38.37 -48.13 53.16
CA LEU A 634 38.83 -47.19 54.20
C LEU A 634 38.95 -45.78 53.60
N GLU A 635 38.08 -44.81 53.86
CA GLU A 635 37.44 -44.44 55.14
C GLU A 635 35.98 -44.01 54.92
N TYR A 636 35.05 -44.68 55.62
CA TYR A 636 33.87 -44.04 56.18
C TYR A 636 34.22 -43.74 57.63
N THR A 637 34.53 -42.48 57.92
CA THR A 637 34.21 -41.75 59.17
C THR A 637 34.34 -40.26 58.91
#